data_AF-A0A367K2G1-F1
#
_entry.id   AF-A0A367K2G1-F1
#
_cell.length_a   1.000
_cell.length_b   1.000
_cell.length_c   1.000
_cell.angle_alpha   90.00
_cell.angle_beta   90.00
_cell.angle_gamma   90.00
#
_symmetry.space_group_name_H-M   'P 1'
#
loop_
_entity.id
_entity.type
_entity.pdbx_description
1 polymer ?
#
loop_
_entity_poly.entity_id
_entity_poly.type
_entity_poly.pdbx_seq_one_letter_code
_entity_poly.pdbx_strand_id
1 'polypeptide(L)'
;MLDIQKTDTAWHTASHNTVPPELLHSLRHHSLFQRANNDNFLEKIACRMHLRTYGPRDVIVVEGEPAKAMFFLLRGSVDVCSADFERIYANLSQGSCFGEIGILYSMPRTATVIARTKCIVASLTAEEVNNLLPQYPEVEKMLRFEAEERLAVLNKSKNLGVKEKVSLKPMTERNIEDFTGIRQLLQKIPFFQGCPEEFLHLISLKVEPRHYAPNAIIISKGEYGNELIFIISGTVELTKTDDSGILVPITRLSPGDYFGDISVLLNTPRATNARAVTALELYILKKSDFMDVVHHFPDLLGRFKAMAEISLSHLQSMTGTYQMRGVEEATDAPISPRANHEQLSPEGLPSLTIPTNSVCSTTADQDPTLLPPTPTSNLKKSETRRRRASVAVWSDPNLVALANRHIKPDKHETQQTKMMIESTQPQLKISQPVIKGQLSLFTEDILSRIVNCLDFTSILQLSIVSKQCREFIQQNSNVLKSLDWSSMHKKITDSNVDHLVQFTGSRVRSLNLSQCFYLTDDGFKVLVENLPNVEVMDLSSCWLLTDRSLALLGTACPQLTRLNLSNCRKISDIGIFKLLDAKASNAYPMLEELSVSYCKKLSDTTMRHLASYCSNTLQLLNIQRCTRITDLGFLAWTSTRFPQLQELNLNDCSFLTDQAIAYLISATPNLKRLSLSFCCALSDSAIERLATLKQLEYLDVSFCGAAVSDVSVRTLLASQSMGSLNIRGCVRVTDTTVYSILELGQLRMLNISQCPGISSNAKEAIKAPAKLQELIV
;
A
#
# COMPACT_ATOMS: atom_id res chain seq x y z
N MET A 1 0.87 -47.72 41.20
CA MET A 1 -0.48 -48.31 41.10
C MET A 1 -1.49 -47.19 41.16
N LEU A 2 -2.17 -46.92 40.05
CA LEU A 2 -3.46 -46.23 39.96
C LEU A 2 -3.92 -46.36 38.51
N ASP A 3 -4.38 -47.55 38.16
CA ASP A 3 -4.90 -47.84 36.83
C ASP A 3 -6.22 -47.11 36.60
N ILE A 4 -6.17 -45.99 35.88
CA ILE A 4 -7.36 -45.34 35.33
C ILE A 4 -7.49 -45.83 33.90
N GLN A 5 -8.37 -46.82 33.69
CA GLN A 5 -8.74 -47.30 32.36
C GLN A 5 -9.42 -46.16 31.57
N LYS A 6 -8.63 -45.39 30.82
CA LYS A 6 -9.16 -44.49 29.79
C LYS A 6 -9.88 -45.34 28.75
N THR A 7 -11.16 -45.10 28.55
CA THR A 7 -11.99 -45.90 27.65
C THR A 7 -11.62 -45.62 26.20
N ASP A 8 -10.75 -46.47 25.62
CA ASP A 8 -10.60 -46.55 24.16
C ASP A 8 -11.91 -47.10 23.56
N THR A 9 -12.86 -46.21 23.30
CA THR A 9 -14.03 -46.49 22.47
C THR A 9 -13.57 -46.67 21.03
N ALA A 10 -13.04 -47.85 20.72
CA ALA A 10 -12.63 -48.23 19.38
C ALA A 10 -13.85 -48.21 18.45
N TRP A 11 -13.89 -47.21 17.57
CA TRP A 11 -14.83 -47.17 16.45
C TRP A 11 -14.40 -48.22 15.43
N HIS A 12 -14.84 -49.48 15.63
CA HIS A 12 -14.72 -50.51 14.61
C HIS A 12 -15.37 -50.03 13.32
N THR A 13 -14.63 -50.12 12.23
CA THR A 13 -14.97 -49.50 10.94
C THR A 13 -16.17 -50.16 10.27
N ALA A 14 -17.27 -49.43 10.17
CA ALA A 14 -18.45 -49.81 9.40
C ALA A 14 -18.66 -48.85 8.22
N SER A 15 -18.17 -49.26 7.05
CA SER A 15 -18.58 -48.83 5.70
C SER A 15 -18.81 -47.32 5.39
N HIS A 16 -18.02 -46.81 4.43
CA HIS A 16 -18.09 -45.51 3.74
C HIS A 16 -17.39 -44.29 4.40
N ASN A 17 -16.76 -43.50 3.51
CA ASN A 17 -16.02 -42.28 3.82
C ASN A 17 -16.96 -41.12 4.18
N THR A 18 -17.43 -41.06 5.42
CA THR A 18 -18.17 -39.89 5.94
C THR A 18 -17.41 -39.25 7.09
N VAL A 19 -16.47 -38.37 6.74
CA VAL A 19 -15.81 -37.48 7.71
C VAL A 19 -16.86 -36.55 8.33
N PRO A 20 -16.86 -36.31 9.65
CA PRO A 20 -17.73 -35.31 10.26
C PRO A 20 -17.52 -33.92 9.61
N PRO A 21 -18.56 -33.23 9.11
CA PRO A 21 -18.39 -31.94 8.45
C PRO A 21 -17.82 -30.87 9.39
N GLU A 22 -18.09 -30.99 10.70
CA GLU A 22 -17.49 -30.16 11.76
C GLU A 22 -15.97 -30.33 11.84
N LEU A 23 -15.45 -31.55 11.62
CA LEU A 23 -14.01 -31.83 11.61
C LEU A 23 -13.35 -31.21 10.38
N LEU A 24 -13.92 -31.37 9.18
CA LEU A 24 -13.41 -30.72 7.96
C LEU A 24 -13.47 -29.19 8.06
N HIS A 25 -14.53 -28.63 8.63
CA HIS A 25 -14.64 -27.20 8.88
C HIS A 25 -13.57 -26.72 9.86
N SER A 26 -13.37 -27.43 10.99
CA SER A 26 -12.32 -27.12 11.96
C SER A 26 -10.92 -27.23 11.38
N LEU A 27 -10.66 -28.16 10.45
CA LEU A 27 -9.37 -28.32 9.80
C LEU A 27 -9.12 -27.24 8.74
N ARG A 28 -10.12 -26.89 7.91
CA ARG A 28 -10.02 -25.79 6.93
C ARG A 28 -9.68 -24.44 7.57
N HIS A 29 -10.15 -24.20 8.80
CA HIS A 29 -9.89 -22.97 9.55
C HIS A 29 -8.70 -23.04 10.53
N HIS A 30 -8.00 -24.18 10.62
CA HIS A 30 -6.83 -24.35 11.47
C HIS A 30 -5.59 -23.66 10.85
N SER A 31 -4.76 -22.98 11.65
CA SER A 31 -3.59 -22.21 11.16
C SER A 31 -2.66 -23.02 10.23
N LEU A 32 -2.23 -24.20 10.70
CA LEU A 32 -1.42 -25.18 9.97
C LEU A 32 -1.98 -25.61 8.60
N PHE A 33 -3.28 -25.44 8.33
CA PHE A 33 -3.95 -25.97 7.15
C PHE A 33 -4.64 -24.92 6.28
N GLN A 34 -4.94 -23.74 6.82
CA GLN A 34 -5.51 -22.60 6.08
C GLN A 34 -4.67 -22.22 4.85
N ARG A 35 -3.35 -22.43 4.91
CA ARG A 35 -2.40 -22.19 3.80
C ARG A 35 -2.20 -23.39 2.86
N ALA A 36 -2.57 -24.61 3.27
CA ALA A 36 -2.39 -25.82 2.45
C ALA A 36 -3.33 -25.84 1.23
N ASN A 37 -4.50 -25.20 1.34
CA ASN A 37 -5.46 -24.91 0.27
C ASN A 37 -5.77 -26.12 -0.66
N ASN A 38 -5.84 -27.32 -0.09
CA ASN A 38 -5.95 -28.60 -0.79
C ASN A 38 -6.95 -29.51 -0.09
N ASP A 39 -8.22 -29.45 -0.51
CA ASP A 39 -9.31 -30.18 0.15
C ASP A 39 -9.11 -31.71 0.14
N ASN A 40 -8.56 -32.26 -0.95
CA ASN A 40 -8.23 -33.69 -1.08
C ASN A 40 -7.23 -34.15 0.00
N PHE A 41 -6.25 -33.31 0.35
CA PHE A 41 -5.35 -33.58 1.47
C PHE A 41 -6.09 -33.55 2.82
N LEU A 42 -6.95 -32.55 3.04
CA LEU A 42 -7.70 -32.42 4.31
C LEU A 42 -8.70 -33.56 4.51
N GLU A 43 -9.39 -34.01 3.47
CA GLU A 43 -10.25 -35.19 3.47
C GLU A 43 -9.45 -36.47 3.78
N LYS A 44 -8.29 -36.67 3.14
CA LYS A 44 -7.41 -37.82 3.43
C LYS A 44 -6.84 -37.82 4.85
N ILE A 45 -6.53 -36.65 5.42
CA ILE A 45 -6.14 -36.52 6.83
C ILE A 45 -7.32 -36.83 7.75
N ALA A 46 -8.49 -36.25 7.50
CA ALA A 46 -9.61 -36.34 8.41
C ALA A 46 -10.22 -37.75 8.47
N CYS A 47 -10.16 -38.52 7.37
CA CYS A 47 -10.45 -39.96 7.35
C CYS A 47 -9.49 -40.82 8.22
N ARG A 48 -8.37 -40.27 8.69
CA ARG A 48 -7.34 -40.93 9.52
C ARG A 48 -7.27 -40.37 10.95
N MET A 49 -8.23 -39.52 11.34
CA MET A 49 -8.22 -38.92 12.68
C MET A 49 -9.05 -39.73 13.68
N HIS A 50 -8.42 -40.18 14.76
CA HIS A 50 -9.08 -40.82 15.89
C HIS A 50 -9.43 -39.78 16.97
N LEU A 51 -10.72 -39.58 17.22
CA LEU A 51 -11.22 -38.68 18.26
C LEU A 51 -11.01 -39.26 19.66
N ARG A 52 -10.44 -38.46 20.56
CA ARG A 52 -10.22 -38.75 21.99
C ARG A 52 -10.84 -37.64 22.84
N THR A 53 -11.38 -37.99 24.00
CA THR A 53 -11.91 -37.04 25.00
C THR A 53 -11.08 -37.11 26.26
N TYR A 54 -10.75 -35.95 26.83
CA TYR A 54 -9.97 -35.80 28.06
C TYR A 54 -10.72 -34.93 29.08
N GLY A 55 -10.68 -35.31 30.35
CA GLY A 55 -11.24 -34.53 31.46
C GLY A 55 -10.29 -33.39 31.89
N PRO A 56 -10.76 -32.39 32.65
CA PRO A 56 -9.88 -31.42 33.28
C PRO A 56 -8.81 -32.12 34.15
N ARG A 57 -7.56 -31.68 34.04
CA ARG A 57 -6.33 -32.27 34.62
C ARG A 57 -5.86 -33.60 34.02
N ASP A 58 -6.48 -34.12 32.96
CA ASP A 58 -5.90 -35.27 32.24
C ASP A 58 -4.59 -34.88 31.55
N VAL A 59 -3.52 -35.64 31.80
CA VAL A 59 -2.31 -35.58 30.98
C VAL A 59 -2.59 -36.25 29.63
N ILE A 60 -2.21 -35.56 28.54
CA ILE A 60 -2.40 -35.97 27.14
C ILE A 60 -1.06 -36.41 26.53
N VAL A 61 0.03 -35.72 26.91
CA VAL A 61 1.41 -35.94 26.46
C VAL A 61 2.35 -35.74 27.65
N VAL A 62 3.36 -36.60 27.83
CA VAL A 62 4.42 -36.40 28.83
C VAL A 62 5.74 -36.06 28.13
N GLU A 63 6.50 -35.11 28.67
CA GLU A 63 7.85 -34.78 28.20
C GLU A 63 8.78 -36.01 28.24
N GLY A 64 9.65 -36.15 27.24
CA GLY A 64 10.60 -37.27 27.13
C GLY A 64 10.03 -38.58 26.57
N GLU A 65 8.71 -38.73 26.43
CA GLU A 65 8.12 -39.91 25.79
C GLU A 65 8.42 -39.99 24.27
N PRO A 66 8.37 -41.19 23.65
CA PRO A 66 8.40 -41.33 22.19
C PRO A 66 7.12 -40.75 21.55
N ALA A 67 7.29 -40.00 20.45
CA ALA A 67 6.20 -39.27 19.80
C ALA A 67 5.33 -40.15 18.88
N LYS A 68 4.31 -40.80 19.45
CA LYS A 68 3.43 -41.75 18.72
C LYS A 68 2.30 -41.13 17.89
N ALA A 69 1.83 -39.93 18.26
CA ALA A 69 0.71 -39.24 17.61
C ALA A 69 0.81 -37.70 17.74
N MET A 70 0.24 -36.95 16.79
CA MET A 70 0.01 -35.50 16.89
C MET A 70 -1.48 -35.24 17.16
N PHE A 71 -1.79 -34.07 17.74
CA PHE A 71 -3.09 -33.80 18.35
C PHE A 71 -3.65 -32.43 17.94
N PHE A 72 -4.93 -32.41 17.56
CA PHE A 72 -5.66 -31.22 17.13
C PHE A 72 -6.82 -30.95 18.09
N LEU A 73 -6.83 -29.78 18.74
CA LEU A 73 -7.76 -29.43 19.81
C LEU A 73 -9.07 -28.87 19.23
N LEU A 74 -10.05 -29.75 19.02
CA LEU A 74 -11.35 -29.41 18.42
C LEU A 74 -12.28 -28.67 19.39
N ARG A 75 -12.11 -28.88 20.70
CA ARG A 75 -12.84 -28.18 21.77
C ARG A 75 -12.06 -28.22 23.07
N GLY A 76 -12.10 -27.14 23.85
CA GLY A 76 -11.47 -27.04 25.16
C GLY A 76 -10.18 -26.21 25.15
N SER A 77 -9.33 -26.44 26.15
CA SER A 77 -8.05 -25.76 26.36
C SER A 77 -7.07 -26.66 27.09
N VAL A 78 -5.79 -26.58 26.72
CA VAL A 78 -4.69 -27.40 27.28
C VAL A 78 -3.50 -26.51 27.67
N ASP A 79 -2.78 -26.90 28.70
CA ASP A 79 -1.59 -26.20 29.18
C ASP A 79 -0.34 -27.02 28.81
N VAL A 80 0.63 -26.36 28.17
CA VAL A 80 1.93 -26.93 27.80
C VAL A 80 2.93 -26.57 28.88
N CYS A 81 3.62 -27.55 29.46
CA CYS A 81 4.42 -27.39 30.67
C CYS A 81 5.65 -28.31 30.71
N SER A 82 6.53 -28.08 31.68
CA SER A 82 7.68 -28.93 32.00
C SER A 82 7.24 -30.30 32.55
N ALA A 83 8.13 -31.29 32.50
CA ALA A 83 7.98 -32.60 33.16
C ALA A 83 7.60 -32.53 34.66
N ASP A 84 8.03 -31.46 35.35
CA ASP A 84 7.76 -31.19 36.77
C ASP A 84 6.40 -30.51 37.05
N PHE A 85 5.69 -30.06 36.00
CA PHE A 85 4.48 -29.23 36.06
C PHE A 85 4.62 -27.84 36.71
N GLU A 86 5.80 -27.43 37.20
CA GLU A 86 6.03 -26.12 37.82
C GLU A 86 6.02 -24.98 36.80
N ARG A 87 6.52 -25.24 35.59
CA ARG A 87 6.65 -24.24 34.52
C ARG A 87 5.66 -24.48 33.41
N ILE A 88 4.67 -23.60 33.27
CA ILE A 88 3.80 -23.52 32.10
C ILE A 88 4.53 -22.70 31.02
N TYR A 89 4.74 -23.30 29.85
CA TYR A 89 5.37 -22.68 28.68
C TYR A 89 4.37 -21.96 27.77
N ALA A 90 3.14 -22.49 27.64
CA ALA A 90 2.06 -21.92 26.84
C ALA A 90 0.69 -22.46 27.29
N ASN A 91 -0.38 -21.69 27.01
CA ASN A 91 -1.76 -22.18 27.08
C ASN A 91 -2.31 -22.24 25.66
N LEU A 92 -2.92 -23.35 25.26
CA LEU A 92 -3.47 -23.57 23.92
C LEU A 92 -5.00 -23.69 23.99
N SER A 93 -5.69 -23.07 23.02
CA SER A 93 -7.15 -23.02 22.91
C SER A 93 -7.66 -23.82 21.70
N GLN A 94 -8.98 -24.01 21.63
CA GLN A 94 -9.67 -24.62 20.49
C GLN A 94 -9.17 -24.04 19.14
N GLY A 95 -8.83 -24.92 18.20
CA GLY A 95 -8.18 -24.58 16.93
C GLY A 95 -6.64 -24.67 16.95
N SER A 96 -6.04 -25.12 18.05
CA SER A 96 -4.59 -25.37 18.17
C SER A 96 -4.21 -26.83 17.87
N CYS A 97 -2.98 -27.03 17.38
CA CYS A 97 -2.32 -28.34 17.27
C CYS A 97 -1.13 -28.42 18.24
N PHE A 98 -0.88 -29.60 18.79
CA PHE A 98 0.29 -29.91 19.62
C PHE A 98 0.82 -31.34 19.41
N GLY A 99 2.10 -31.55 19.72
CA GLY A 99 2.77 -32.84 19.62
C GLY A 99 3.34 -33.17 18.23
N GLU A 100 3.19 -32.27 17.25
CA GLU A 100 3.71 -32.37 15.87
C GLU A 100 5.23 -32.48 15.80
N ILE A 101 5.95 -31.70 16.63
CA ILE A 101 7.41 -31.56 16.60
C ILE A 101 8.09 -32.93 16.74
N GLY A 102 7.65 -33.74 17.70
CA GLY A 102 8.24 -35.04 17.98
C GLY A 102 8.08 -36.05 16.83
N ILE A 103 7.03 -35.95 16.02
CA ILE A 103 6.84 -36.79 14.84
C ILE A 103 7.70 -36.27 13.70
N LEU A 104 7.52 -34.99 13.33
CA LEU A 104 8.18 -34.39 12.18
C LEU A 104 9.71 -34.45 12.28
N TYR A 105 10.27 -34.26 13.49
CA TYR A 105 11.70 -34.32 13.76
C TYR A 105 12.16 -35.66 14.37
N SER A 106 11.27 -36.66 14.46
CA SER A 106 11.57 -38.00 15.01
C SER A 106 12.27 -37.97 16.38
N MET A 107 11.81 -37.08 17.26
CA MET A 107 12.42 -36.79 18.56
C MET A 107 11.45 -37.04 19.74
N PRO A 108 11.96 -37.24 20.96
CA PRO A 108 11.12 -37.32 22.16
C PRO A 108 10.24 -36.07 22.35
N ARG A 109 9.14 -36.22 23.10
CA ARG A 109 8.23 -35.11 23.43
C ARG A 109 9.00 -33.98 24.11
N THR A 110 8.87 -32.77 23.56
CA THR A 110 9.61 -31.57 23.98
C THR A 110 9.02 -30.85 25.20
N ALA A 111 7.78 -31.20 25.58
CA ALA A 111 7.05 -30.68 26.74
C ALA A 111 5.89 -31.64 27.11
N THR A 112 5.39 -31.50 28.32
CA THR A 112 4.18 -32.16 28.84
C THR A 112 2.94 -31.33 28.48
N VAL A 113 1.79 -31.97 28.24
CA VAL A 113 0.52 -31.29 27.91
C VAL A 113 -0.62 -31.83 28.76
N ILE A 114 -1.31 -30.94 29.49
CA ILE A 114 -2.43 -31.26 30.37
C ILE A 114 -3.71 -30.58 29.88
N ALA A 115 -4.86 -31.25 29.92
CA ALA A 115 -6.16 -30.64 29.72
C ALA A 115 -6.52 -29.65 30.85
N ARG A 116 -6.68 -28.34 30.54
CA ARG A 116 -7.19 -27.34 31.50
C ARG A 116 -8.70 -27.44 31.67
N THR A 117 -9.42 -27.74 30.58
CA THR A 117 -10.87 -27.96 30.56
C THR A 117 -11.20 -29.34 29.96
N LYS A 118 -12.49 -29.71 29.86
CA LYS A 118 -12.86 -30.96 29.15
C LYS A 118 -12.55 -30.78 27.66
N CYS A 119 -11.57 -31.53 27.16
CA CYS A 119 -11.07 -31.40 25.80
C CYS A 119 -11.60 -32.50 24.88
N ILE A 120 -11.87 -32.14 23.63
CA ILE A 120 -12.10 -33.08 22.52
C ILE A 120 -10.95 -32.85 21.53
N VAL A 121 -10.23 -33.93 21.22
CA VAL A 121 -8.96 -33.90 20.51
C VAL A 121 -8.98 -34.93 19.39
N ALA A 122 -8.74 -34.50 18.16
CA ALA A 122 -8.43 -35.41 17.06
C ALA A 122 -6.95 -35.83 17.18
N SER A 123 -6.66 -37.13 17.13
CA SER A 123 -5.31 -37.69 17.13
C SER A 123 -5.01 -38.37 15.80
N LEU A 124 -3.81 -38.14 15.26
CA LEU A 124 -3.30 -38.70 14.01
C LEU A 124 -1.95 -39.36 14.30
N THR A 125 -1.76 -40.63 13.90
CA THR A 125 -0.56 -41.39 14.29
C THR A 125 0.68 -41.03 13.47
N ALA A 126 1.87 -41.27 14.02
CA ALA A 126 3.13 -41.06 13.32
C ALA A 126 3.24 -41.88 12.02
N GLU A 127 2.69 -43.09 12.00
CA GLU A 127 2.65 -43.94 10.82
C GLU A 127 1.76 -43.35 9.71
N GLU A 128 0.57 -42.84 10.06
CA GLU A 128 -0.32 -42.18 9.11
C GLU A 128 0.26 -40.88 8.55
N VAL A 129 0.94 -40.10 9.38
CA VAL A 129 1.67 -38.89 8.97
C VAL A 129 2.77 -39.25 7.97
N ASN A 130 3.65 -40.21 8.33
CA ASN A 130 4.79 -40.60 7.49
C ASN A 130 4.37 -41.27 6.17
N ASN A 131 3.21 -41.95 6.14
CA ASN A 131 2.66 -42.54 4.92
C ASN A 131 1.93 -41.52 4.01
N LEU A 132 1.51 -40.37 4.55
CA LEU A 132 0.71 -39.38 3.81
C LEU A 132 1.53 -38.16 3.35
N LEU A 133 2.42 -37.62 4.18
CA LEU A 133 3.18 -36.40 3.88
C LEU A 133 4.01 -36.48 2.57
N PRO A 134 4.69 -37.60 2.24
CA PRO A 134 5.44 -37.72 0.98
C PRO A 134 4.58 -37.61 -0.29
N GLN A 135 3.25 -37.75 -0.19
CA GLN A 135 2.31 -37.54 -1.30
C GLN A 135 1.97 -36.06 -1.51
N TYR A 136 2.35 -35.17 -0.59
CA TYR A 136 2.00 -33.75 -0.53
C TYR A 136 3.20 -32.88 -0.07
N PRO A 137 4.34 -32.87 -0.80
CA PRO A 137 5.60 -32.29 -0.34
C PRO A 137 5.54 -30.79 0.01
N GLU A 138 4.72 -30.00 -0.69
CA GLU A 138 4.50 -28.58 -0.36
C GLU A 138 3.88 -28.40 1.05
N VAL A 139 2.95 -29.29 1.40
CA VAL A 139 2.28 -29.28 2.71
C VAL A 139 3.22 -29.84 3.78
N GLU A 140 4.05 -30.84 3.44
CA GLU A 140 5.11 -31.31 4.33
C GLU A 140 6.13 -30.21 4.66
N LYS A 141 6.65 -29.47 3.66
CA LYS A 141 7.58 -28.36 3.90
C LYS A 141 6.97 -27.32 4.82
N MET A 142 5.70 -26.96 4.60
CA MET A 142 4.97 -25.99 5.42
C MET A 142 4.74 -26.47 6.87
N LEU A 143 4.36 -27.74 7.07
CA LEU A 143 4.14 -28.30 8.40
C LEU A 143 5.45 -28.43 9.21
N ARG A 144 6.56 -28.76 8.54
CA ARG A 144 7.90 -28.76 9.14
C ARG A 144 8.30 -27.35 9.58
N PHE A 145 8.16 -26.36 8.69
CA PHE A 145 8.49 -24.96 8.95
C PHE A 145 7.82 -24.39 10.22
N GLU A 146 6.51 -24.57 10.42
CA GLU A 146 5.86 -24.07 11.64
C GLU A 146 6.25 -24.88 12.91
N ALA A 147 6.51 -26.19 12.78
CA ALA A 147 7.03 -26.99 13.89
C ALA A 147 8.45 -26.55 14.32
N GLU A 148 9.27 -26.08 13.38
CA GLU A 148 10.61 -25.51 13.61
C GLU A 148 10.55 -24.20 14.41
N GLU A 149 9.66 -23.28 14.02
CA GLU A 149 9.39 -22.03 14.74
C GLU A 149 8.98 -22.29 16.20
N ARG A 150 8.05 -23.23 16.41
CA ARG A 150 7.56 -23.63 17.74
C ARG A 150 8.65 -24.28 18.61
N LEU A 151 9.54 -25.08 18.01
CA LEU A 151 10.70 -25.66 18.71
C LEU A 151 11.69 -24.58 19.15
N ALA A 152 11.94 -23.56 18.31
CA ALA A 152 12.79 -22.43 18.68
C ALA A 152 12.23 -21.64 19.89
N VAL A 153 10.91 -21.41 19.94
CA VAL A 153 10.24 -20.76 21.08
C VAL A 153 10.40 -21.57 22.37
N LEU A 154 10.14 -22.89 22.33
CA LEU A 154 10.29 -23.76 23.50
C LEU A 154 11.73 -23.76 24.05
N ASN A 155 12.74 -23.80 23.15
CA ASN A 155 14.14 -23.75 23.54
C ASN A 155 14.52 -22.39 24.16
N LYS A 156 14.03 -21.27 23.60
CA LYS A 156 14.24 -19.90 24.15
C LYS A 156 13.63 -19.77 25.55
N SER A 157 12.43 -20.32 25.77
CA SER A 157 11.75 -20.37 27.08
C SER A 157 12.43 -21.27 28.10
N LYS A 158 13.03 -22.40 27.69
CA LYS A 158 13.80 -23.28 28.58
C LYS A 158 15.13 -22.63 29.03
N ASN A 159 15.81 -21.93 28.13
CA ASN A 159 17.12 -21.31 28.41
C ASN A 159 17.05 -20.08 29.34
N LEU A 160 15.90 -19.42 29.48
CA LEU A 160 15.69 -18.29 30.39
C LEU A 160 15.79 -18.66 31.90
N GLY A 161 15.88 -19.94 32.24
CA GLY A 161 15.75 -20.42 33.62
C GLY A 161 17.02 -20.44 34.51
N VAL A 162 18.16 -19.89 34.08
CA VAL A 162 19.47 -20.13 34.75
C VAL A 162 20.20 -18.85 35.21
N LYS A 163 19.86 -17.65 34.71
CA LYS A 163 20.48 -16.39 35.15
C LYS A 163 19.44 -15.28 35.37
N GLU A 164 19.77 -14.39 36.31
CA GLU A 164 19.03 -13.18 36.69
C GLU A 164 17.65 -13.37 37.34
N LYS A 165 17.66 -13.58 38.67
CA LYS A 165 16.53 -13.19 39.55
C LYS A 165 16.52 -11.67 39.72
N VAL A 166 15.92 -10.94 38.78
CA VAL A 166 15.50 -9.54 38.96
C VAL A 166 13.99 -9.46 38.75
N SER A 167 13.31 -8.63 39.54
CA SER A 167 11.84 -8.66 39.66
C SER A 167 11.15 -8.23 38.37
N LEU A 168 10.58 -9.21 37.65
CA LEU A 168 9.69 -9.02 36.52
C LEU A 168 8.36 -9.71 36.82
N LYS A 169 7.25 -9.05 36.44
CA LYS A 169 5.92 -9.67 36.48
C LYS A 169 5.88 -10.89 35.54
N PRO A 170 5.12 -11.95 35.86
CA PRO A 170 5.10 -13.17 35.05
C PRO A 170 4.71 -12.88 33.60
N MET A 171 5.39 -13.54 32.66
CA MET A 171 5.09 -13.46 31.23
C MET A 171 3.79 -14.19 30.90
N THR A 172 2.66 -13.50 31.04
CA THR A 172 1.44 -13.81 30.29
C THR A 172 1.49 -13.15 28.92
N GLU A 173 0.90 -13.80 27.92
CA GLU A 173 0.59 -13.20 26.59
C GLU A 173 1.82 -12.76 25.77
N ARG A 174 2.69 -13.72 25.43
CA ARG A 174 3.41 -13.70 24.14
C ARG A 174 2.92 -14.86 23.28
N ASN A 175 1.92 -14.56 22.46
CA ASN A 175 1.35 -15.53 21.52
C ASN A 175 2.29 -15.71 20.32
N ILE A 176 2.08 -16.79 19.56
CA ILE A 176 2.77 -17.07 18.29
C ILE A 176 2.57 -15.94 17.26
N GLU A 177 1.56 -15.09 17.48
CA GLU A 177 1.29 -13.85 16.74
C GLU A 177 2.51 -12.88 16.70
N ASP A 178 3.33 -12.84 17.76
CA ASP A 178 4.51 -11.95 17.88
C ASP A 178 5.49 -12.10 16.72
N PHE A 179 5.78 -13.32 16.26
CA PHE A 179 6.76 -13.54 15.18
C PHE A 179 6.27 -13.02 13.83
N THR A 180 4.95 -13.02 13.60
CA THR A 180 4.39 -12.33 12.42
C THR A 180 4.53 -10.83 12.54
N GLY A 181 4.46 -10.27 13.76
CA GLY A 181 4.77 -8.88 14.07
C GLY A 181 6.23 -8.54 13.82
N ILE A 182 7.17 -9.34 14.34
CA ILE A 182 8.62 -9.19 14.12
C ILE A 182 8.94 -9.25 12.62
N ARG A 183 8.39 -10.22 11.87
CA ARG A 183 8.62 -10.33 10.43
C ARG A 183 8.08 -9.11 9.66
N GLN A 184 6.89 -8.62 10.01
CA GLN A 184 6.32 -7.39 9.43
C GLN A 184 7.10 -6.13 9.81
N LEU A 185 7.75 -6.12 10.98
CA LEU A 185 8.55 -5.02 11.48
C LEU A 185 9.94 -4.98 10.82
N LEU A 186 10.61 -6.13 10.69
CA LEU A 186 11.84 -6.28 9.90
C LEU A 186 11.60 -5.94 8.41
N GLN A 187 10.45 -6.30 7.85
CA GLN A 187 10.09 -5.96 6.46
C GLN A 187 9.92 -4.45 6.20
N LYS A 188 9.68 -3.63 7.25
CA LYS A 188 9.64 -2.15 7.15
C LYS A 188 11.03 -1.50 7.16
N ILE A 189 12.05 -2.20 7.68
CA ILE A 189 13.41 -1.67 7.78
C ILE A 189 14.05 -1.69 6.38
N PRO A 190 14.60 -0.56 5.87
CA PRO A 190 15.17 -0.49 4.52
C PRO A 190 16.25 -1.54 4.23
N PHE A 191 17.03 -1.93 5.26
CA PHE A 191 18.03 -2.99 5.18
C PHE A 191 17.48 -4.30 4.59
N PHE A 192 16.29 -4.74 5.02
CA PHE A 192 15.68 -6.00 4.60
C PHE A 192 14.65 -5.86 3.46
N GLN A 193 14.40 -4.65 2.96
CA GLN A 193 13.33 -4.39 2.00
C GLN A 193 13.53 -5.21 0.70
N GLY A 194 12.54 -6.04 0.34
CA GLY A 194 12.63 -6.90 -0.84
C GLY A 194 13.56 -8.11 -0.72
N CYS A 195 13.93 -8.52 0.51
CA CYS A 195 14.47 -9.86 0.74
C CYS A 195 13.34 -10.92 0.68
N PRO A 196 13.65 -12.20 0.38
CA PRO A 196 12.67 -13.29 0.42
C PRO A 196 12.02 -13.45 1.80
N GLU A 197 10.77 -13.93 1.85
CA GLU A 197 10.07 -14.18 3.13
C GLU A 197 10.77 -15.25 4.00
N GLU A 198 11.40 -16.24 3.36
CA GLU A 198 12.15 -17.32 4.01
C GLU A 198 13.43 -16.77 4.70
N PHE A 199 14.16 -15.87 4.02
CA PHE A 199 15.28 -15.14 4.62
C PHE A 199 14.82 -14.26 5.80
N LEU A 200 13.76 -13.47 5.62
CA LEU A 200 13.18 -12.62 6.67
C LEU A 200 12.74 -13.42 7.91
N HIS A 201 12.20 -14.63 7.72
CA HIS A 201 11.83 -15.52 8.81
C HIS A 201 13.08 -16.04 9.55
N LEU A 202 14.08 -16.57 8.86
CA LEU A 202 15.32 -17.06 9.49
C LEU A 202 16.03 -15.96 10.29
N ILE A 203 16.04 -14.72 9.78
CA ILE A 203 16.52 -13.56 10.53
C ILE A 203 15.68 -13.31 11.79
N SER A 204 14.34 -13.36 11.70
CA SER A 204 13.45 -13.13 12.85
C SER A 204 13.64 -14.12 14.01
N LEU A 205 14.07 -15.36 13.72
CA LEU A 205 14.43 -16.36 14.74
C LEU A 205 15.73 -16.02 15.49
N LYS A 206 16.69 -15.40 14.78
CA LYS A 206 18.06 -15.10 15.25
C LYS A 206 18.20 -13.72 15.94
N VAL A 207 17.16 -12.90 15.90
CA VAL A 207 17.14 -11.54 16.46
C VAL A 207 16.86 -11.53 17.98
N GLU A 208 17.55 -10.64 18.70
CA GLU A 208 17.45 -10.43 20.15
C GLU A 208 16.97 -8.99 20.49
N PRO A 209 15.85 -8.81 21.21
CA PRO A 209 15.43 -7.50 21.71
C PRO A 209 16.36 -7.01 22.83
N ARG A 210 16.73 -5.73 22.79
CA ARG A 210 17.56 -5.07 23.81
C ARG A 210 17.06 -3.65 24.08
N HIS A 211 17.01 -3.30 25.35
CA HIS A 211 16.52 -2.01 25.81
C HIS A 211 17.68 -1.14 26.33
N TYR A 212 17.63 0.17 26.05
CA TYR A 212 18.61 1.13 26.56
C TYR A 212 17.91 2.36 27.16
N ALA A 213 18.44 2.84 28.29
CA ALA A 213 17.98 4.07 28.92
C ALA A 213 18.47 5.32 28.13
N PRO A 214 17.79 6.48 28.25
CA PRO A 214 18.26 7.74 27.69
C PRO A 214 19.71 8.05 28.09
N ASN A 215 20.47 8.66 27.17
CA ASN A 215 21.90 8.99 27.27
C ASN A 215 22.88 7.79 27.30
N ALA A 216 22.42 6.54 27.33
CA ALA A 216 23.31 5.38 27.30
C ALA A 216 24.10 5.30 25.98
N ILE A 217 25.37 4.86 26.06
CA ILE A 217 26.20 4.57 24.88
C ILE A 217 25.92 3.13 24.43
N ILE A 218 25.72 2.97 23.12
CA ILE A 218 25.34 1.71 22.46
C ILE A 218 26.53 1.15 21.66
N ILE A 219 27.34 2.05 21.08
CA ILE A 219 28.56 1.77 20.32
C ILE A 219 29.60 2.85 20.64
N SER A 220 30.84 2.46 20.90
CA SER A 220 31.98 3.39 20.93
C SER A 220 32.71 3.43 19.58
N LYS A 221 33.25 4.59 19.21
CA LYS A 221 34.12 4.75 18.05
C LYS A 221 35.42 3.95 18.24
N GLY A 222 35.88 3.27 17.19
CA GLY A 222 37.17 2.56 17.15
C GLY A 222 37.13 1.09 17.58
N GLU A 223 36.08 0.64 18.25
CA GLU A 223 35.85 -0.78 18.56
C GLU A 223 35.53 -1.59 17.29
N TYR A 224 35.76 -2.90 17.30
CA TYR A 224 35.24 -3.81 16.25
C TYR A 224 33.92 -4.43 16.70
N GLY A 225 32.84 -4.17 15.96
CA GLY A 225 31.50 -4.57 16.37
C GLY A 225 30.93 -5.72 15.57
N ASN A 226 30.63 -6.85 16.24
CA ASN A 226 30.03 -8.05 15.65
C ASN A 226 28.49 -8.06 15.72
N GLU A 227 27.86 -6.88 15.81
CA GLU A 227 26.41 -6.72 15.98
C GLU A 227 25.85 -5.70 14.97
N LEU A 228 24.82 -6.12 14.23
CA LEU A 228 23.89 -5.29 13.46
C LEU A 228 22.77 -4.85 14.40
N ILE A 229 22.41 -3.56 14.38
CA ILE A 229 21.45 -2.98 15.33
C ILE A 229 20.35 -2.24 14.57
N PHE A 230 19.11 -2.50 14.95
CA PHE A 230 17.88 -2.06 14.29
C PHE A 230 16.99 -1.30 15.29
N ILE A 231 16.51 -0.11 14.94
CA ILE A 231 15.74 0.75 15.86
C ILE A 231 14.25 0.44 15.72
N ILE A 232 13.64 -0.03 16.82
CA ILE A 232 12.21 -0.35 16.89
C ILE A 232 11.42 0.77 17.56
N SER A 233 11.97 1.37 18.61
CA SER A 233 11.38 2.53 19.27
C SER A 233 12.47 3.45 19.84
N GLY A 234 12.16 4.74 19.94
CA GLY A 234 13.07 5.79 20.39
C GLY A 234 14.03 6.31 19.32
N THR A 235 15.03 7.09 19.75
CA THR A 235 15.93 7.87 18.87
C THR A 235 17.38 7.72 19.28
N VAL A 236 18.23 7.37 18.31
CA VAL A 236 19.70 7.26 18.48
C VAL A 236 20.37 8.48 17.86
N GLU A 237 21.44 8.97 18.48
CA GLU A 237 22.28 10.05 17.99
C GLU A 237 23.69 9.52 17.71
N LEU A 238 24.14 9.67 16.47
CA LEU A 238 25.52 9.33 16.09
C LEU A 238 26.40 10.54 16.37
N THR A 239 27.49 10.35 17.12
CA THR A 239 28.40 11.44 17.52
C THR A 239 29.84 11.20 17.12
N LYS A 240 30.51 12.27 16.67
CA LYS A 240 31.96 12.33 16.45
C LYS A 240 32.59 12.91 17.72
N THR A 241 33.71 12.34 18.17
CA THR A 241 34.59 13.03 19.12
C THR A 241 35.37 14.09 18.35
N ASP A 242 35.25 15.34 18.77
CA ASP A 242 36.02 16.48 18.28
C ASP A 242 37.45 16.50 18.84
N ASP A 243 38.34 17.33 18.28
CA ASP A 243 39.74 17.47 18.74
C ASP A 243 39.83 17.96 20.20
N SER A 244 38.77 18.63 20.70
CA SER A 244 38.59 19.00 22.11
C SER A 244 38.18 17.84 23.05
N GLY A 245 37.95 16.64 22.52
CA GLY A 245 37.44 15.48 23.27
C GLY A 245 35.91 15.47 23.47
N ILE A 246 35.20 16.52 23.02
CA ILE A 246 33.75 16.66 23.18
C ILE A 246 32.99 15.84 22.12
N LEU A 247 31.85 15.24 22.50
CA LEU A 247 30.98 14.52 21.58
C LEU A 247 30.05 15.49 20.83
N VAL A 248 30.29 15.67 19.53
CA VAL A 248 29.49 16.49 18.62
C VAL A 248 28.52 15.61 17.82
N PRO A 249 27.22 15.93 17.74
CA PRO A 249 26.26 15.15 16.97
C PRO A 249 26.47 15.31 15.45
N ILE A 250 26.43 14.19 14.72
CA ILE A 250 26.51 14.12 13.26
C ILE A 250 25.09 14.04 12.67
N THR A 251 24.30 13.11 13.18
CA THR A 251 22.93 12.83 12.72
C THR A 251 22.14 12.06 13.77
N ARG A 252 20.82 11.97 13.60
CA ARG A 252 19.91 11.19 14.44
C ARG A 252 19.17 10.14 13.62
N LEU A 253 19.07 8.94 14.18
CA LEU A 253 18.40 7.78 13.61
C LEU A 253 17.10 7.51 14.39
N SER A 254 16.05 7.14 13.68
CA SER A 254 14.66 7.03 14.14
C SER A 254 14.14 5.59 14.01
N PRO A 255 12.93 5.27 14.51
CA PRO A 255 12.35 3.93 14.34
C PRO A 255 12.24 3.54 12.86
N GLY A 256 12.77 2.35 12.52
CA GLY A 256 12.93 1.88 11.14
C GLY A 256 14.36 2.01 10.59
N ASP A 257 15.20 2.88 11.17
CA ASP A 257 16.62 2.97 10.82
C ASP A 257 17.44 1.84 11.46
N TYR A 258 18.68 1.69 10.98
CA TYR A 258 19.63 0.68 11.41
C TYR A 258 21.06 1.23 11.42
N PHE A 259 21.95 0.59 12.17
CA PHE A 259 23.36 1.01 12.27
C PHE A 259 24.29 -0.15 12.69
N GLY A 260 25.57 -0.01 12.37
CA GLY A 260 26.62 -0.99 12.69
C GLY A 260 26.94 -1.99 11.56
N ASP A 261 26.13 -1.98 10.51
CA ASP A 261 26.33 -2.60 9.19
C ASP A 261 27.78 -2.50 8.67
N ILE A 262 28.35 -1.30 8.65
CA ILE A 262 29.70 -1.01 8.14
C ILE A 262 30.77 -1.91 8.79
N SER A 263 30.76 -2.01 10.12
CA SER A 263 31.77 -2.77 10.87
C SER A 263 31.57 -4.27 10.74
N VAL A 264 30.30 -4.73 10.68
CA VAL A 264 29.96 -6.14 10.49
C VAL A 264 30.35 -6.63 9.09
N LEU A 265 29.96 -5.88 8.04
CA LEU A 265 29.97 -6.34 6.66
C LEU A 265 31.25 -5.98 5.89
N LEU A 266 31.88 -4.84 6.22
CA LEU A 266 33.14 -4.39 5.63
C LEU A 266 34.35 -4.66 6.55
N ASN A 267 34.12 -5.26 7.73
CA ASN A 267 35.14 -5.66 8.70
C ASN A 267 36.06 -4.51 9.17
N THR A 268 35.50 -3.30 9.25
CA THR A 268 36.17 -2.08 9.72
C THR A 268 35.86 -1.79 11.20
N PRO A 269 36.66 -0.97 11.91
CA PRO A 269 36.28 -0.47 13.22
C PRO A 269 35.07 0.48 13.12
N ARG A 270 34.27 0.57 14.19
CA ARG A 270 33.09 1.44 14.30
C ARG A 270 33.50 2.91 14.08
N ALA A 271 33.01 3.54 13.01
CA ALA A 271 33.45 4.87 12.57
C ALA A 271 33.01 6.02 13.49
N THR A 272 31.92 5.84 14.24
CA THR A 272 31.24 6.83 15.06
C THR A 272 30.78 6.21 16.38
N ASN A 273 30.51 7.04 17.39
CA ASN A 273 29.81 6.59 18.59
C ASN A 273 28.29 6.62 18.32
N ALA A 274 27.52 5.75 18.98
CA ALA A 274 26.06 5.78 18.96
C ALA A 274 25.50 5.90 20.38
N ARG A 275 24.63 6.88 20.61
CA ARG A 275 24.10 7.24 21.94
C ARG A 275 22.57 7.31 21.93
N ALA A 276 21.92 6.79 22.95
CA ALA A 276 20.48 6.91 23.13
C ALA A 276 20.10 8.37 23.47
N VAL A 277 19.12 8.95 22.77
CA VAL A 277 18.52 10.26 23.11
C VAL A 277 17.31 10.05 24.01
N THR A 278 16.45 9.11 23.64
CA THR A 278 15.26 8.67 24.38
C THR A 278 15.45 7.24 24.88
N ALA A 279 14.46 6.67 25.57
CA ALA A 279 14.48 5.24 25.90
C ALA A 279 14.32 4.44 24.61
N LEU A 280 15.16 3.42 24.41
CA LEU A 280 15.22 2.65 23.17
C LEU A 280 14.67 1.24 23.35
N GLU A 281 13.98 0.79 22.31
CA GLU A 281 13.79 -0.62 22.00
C GLU A 281 14.53 -0.91 20.70
N LEU A 282 15.49 -1.83 20.75
CA LEU A 282 16.35 -2.21 19.63
C LEU A 282 16.27 -3.71 19.36
N TYR A 283 16.39 -4.10 18.09
CA TYR A 283 16.71 -5.47 17.72
C TYR A 283 18.19 -5.59 17.36
N ILE A 284 18.85 -6.61 17.91
CA ILE A 284 20.25 -6.91 17.65
C ILE A 284 20.37 -8.27 16.96
N LEU A 285 21.23 -8.32 15.95
CA LEU A 285 21.59 -9.54 15.22
C LEU A 285 23.11 -9.67 15.16
N LYS A 286 23.62 -10.84 15.55
CA LYS A 286 25.07 -11.12 15.61
C LYS A 286 25.63 -11.45 14.23
N LYS A 287 26.89 -11.11 13.99
CA LYS A 287 27.61 -11.34 12.73
C LYS A 287 27.65 -12.82 12.34
N SER A 288 27.82 -13.73 13.30
CA SER A 288 27.68 -15.18 13.11
C SER A 288 26.33 -15.53 12.51
N ASP A 289 25.27 -15.20 13.23
CA ASP A 289 23.91 -15.60 12.91
C ASP A 289 23.37 -14.96 11.62
N PHE A 290 23.82 -13.73 11.30
CA PHE A 290 23.56 -13.12 10.01
C PHE A 290 24.28 -13.85 8.87
N MET A 291 25.58 -14.16 9.03
CA MET A 291 26.35 -14.89 8.01
C MET A 291 25.82 -16.31 7.82
N ASP A 292 25.45 -17.03 8.88
CA ASP A 292 24.79 -18.35 8.81
C ASP A 292 23.56 -18.33 7.89
N VAL A 293 22.70 -17.31 8.03
CA VAL A 293 21.51 -17.17 7.19
C VAL A 293 21.88 -16.75 5.77
N VAL A 294 22.83 -15.82 5.59
CA VAL A 294 23.30 -15.39 4.25
C VAL A 294 24.03 -16.50 3.49
N HIS A 295 24.65 -17.48 4.17
CA HIS A 295 25.21 -18.67 3.51
C HIS A 295 24.14 -19.52 2.78
N HIS A 296 22.87 -19.43 3.20
CA HIS A 296 21.74 -20.07 2.51
C HIS A 296 21.17 -19.20 1.36
N PHE A 297 21.55 -17.91 1.29
CA PHE A 297 21.06 -16.94 0.30
C PHE A 297 22.24 -16.09 -0.26
N PRO A 298 23.23 -16.71 -0.94
CA PRO A 298 24.49 -16.07 -1.30
C PRO A 298 24.33 -14.82 -2.18
N ASP A 299 23.31 -14.79 -3.04
CA ASP A 299 23.00 -13.65 -3.91
C ASP A 299 22.75 -12.34 -3.14
N LEU A 300 22.30 -12.44 -1.88
CA LEU A 300 22.04 -11.26 -1.03
C LEU A 300 23.32 -10.67 -0.43
N LEU A 301 24.41 -11.43 -0.31
CA LEU A 301 25.65 -10.96 0.35
C LEU A 301 26.26 -9.75 -0.37
N GLY A 302 26.29 -9.79 -1.71
CA GLY A 302 26.78 -8.67 -2.53
C GLY A 302 25.93 -7.41 -2.34
N ARG A 303 24.61 -7.56 -2.25
CA ARG A 303 23.68 -6.46 -1.97
C ARG A 303 23.95 -5.85 -0.59
N PHE A 304 24.07 -6.66 0.46
CA PHE A 304 24.29 -6.15 1.82
C PHE A 304 25.64 -5.43 1.95
N LYS A 305 26.70 -5.91 1.29
CA LYS A 305 27.99 -5.21 1.22
C LYS A 305 27.88 -3.85 0.53
N ALA A 306 27.24 -3.79 -0.64
CA ALA A 306 27.01 -2.52 -1.36
C ALA A 306 26.18 -1.51 -0.53
N MET A 307 25.22 -1.98 0.27
CA MET A 307 24.47 -1.12 1.19
C MET A 307 25.39 -0.55 2.30
N ALA A 308 26.28 -1.35 2.87
CA ALA A 308 27.27 -0.87 3.85
C ALA A 308 28.31 0.09 3.25
N GLU A 309 28.70 -0.09 1.99
CA GLU A 309 29.59 0.83 1.25
C GLU A 309 28.93 2.20 1.02
N ILE A 310 27.61 2.20 0.76
CA ILE A 310 26.79 3.41 0.67
C ILE A 310 26.67 4.09 2.06
N SER A 311 26.38 3.33 3.13
CA SER A 311 26.36 3.85 4.51
C SER A 311 27.70 4.50 4.90
N LEU A 312 28.81 3.84 4.56
CA LEU A 312 30.17 4.35 4.81
C LEU A 312 30.44 5.64 4.04
N SER A 313 30.05 5.69 2.76
CA SER A 313 30.22 6.87 1.91
C SER A 313 29.42 8.08 2.41
N HIS A 314 28.18 7.87 2.87
CA HIS A 314 27.38 8.92 3.49
C HIS A 314 28.04 9.43 4.79
N LEU A 315 28.46 8.55 5.70
CA LEU A 315 29.15 8.97 6.92
C LEU A 315 30.48 9.68 6.62
N GLN A 316 31.24 9.27 5.62
CA GLN A 316 32.46 9.96 5.20
C GLN A 316 32.17 11.39 4.68
N SER A 317 31.13 11.58 3.88
CA SER A 317 30.71 12.91 3.41
C SER A 317 30.22 13.83 4.55
N MET A 318 29.61 13.27 5.60
CA MET A 318 29.14 14.01 6.76
C MET A 318 30.22 14.29 7.82
N THR A 319 31.31 13.52 7.86
CA THR A 319 32.31 13.61 8.94
C THR A 319 33.63 14.29 8.57
N GLY A 320 33.87 14.55 7.28
CA GLY A 320 35.06 15.26 6.78
C GLY A 320 36.31 14.37 6.75
N THR A 321 36.68 13.94 5.54
CA THR A 321 37.94 13.24 5.20
C THR A 321 38.37 12.12 6.16
N TYR A 322 37.77 10.93 6.00
CA TYR A 322 38.29 9.70 6.60
C TYR A 322 39.21 8.97 5.60
N GLN A 323 40.53 9.04 5.79
CA GLN A 323 41.46 8.28 4.95
C GLN A 323 41.47 6.80 5.34
N MET A 324 41.05 5.94 4.41
CA MET A 324 41.21 4.49 4.53
C MET A 324 42.66 4.12 4.21
N ARG A 325 43.43 3.63 5.19
CA ARG A 325 44.58 2.79 4.89
C ARG A 325 44.05 1.42 4.47
N GLY A 326 44.32 1.03 3.23
CA GLY A 326 44.03 -0.32 2.75
C GLY A 326 44.86 -1.36 3.51
N VAL A 327 44.28 -2.55 3.69
CA VAL A 327 45.04 -3.75 4.04
C VAL A 327 45.32 -4.45 2.72
N GLU A 328 46.57 -4.38 2.26
CA GLU A 328 47.03 -5.17 1.11
C GLU A 328 47.36 -6.59 1.56
N GLU A 329 46.94 -7.59 0.79
CA GLU A 329 47.37 -8.97 0.99
C GLU A 329 48.82 -9.13 0.49
N ALA A 330 49.64 -9.85 1.26
CA ALA A 330 51.09 -9.87 1.02
C ALA A 330 51.52 -11.02 0.09
N THR A 331 52.26 -10.69 -0.97
CA THR A 331 53.20 -11.61 -1.64
C THR A 331 54.45 -10.88 -2.14
N ASP A 332 55.60 -11.29 -1.60
CA ASP A 332 56.98 -11.13 -2.07
C ASP A 332 57.59 -9.74 -2.41
N ALA A 333 58.91 -9.69 -2.27
CA ALA A 333 59.81 -8.54 -2.38
C ALA A 333 60.96 -8.89 -3.36
N PRO A 334 62.06 -8.11 -3.51
CA PRO A 334 62.41 -6.78 -2.98
C PRO A 334 62.95 -5.79 -4.06
N ILE A 335 63.45 -4.61 -3.65
CA ILE A 335 64.81 -4.06 -3.97
C ILE A 335 64.91 -2.52 -3.72
N SER A 336 65.61 -2.17 -2.62
CA SER A 336 66.46 -0.97 -2.37
C SER A 336 65.93 0.50 -2.52
N PRO A 337 66.55 1.50 -1.84
CA PRO A 337 65.99 2.87 -1.71
C PRO A 337 66.85 4.02 -2.30
N ARG A 338 66.21 5.18 -2.51
CA ARG A 338 66.77 6.57 -2.50
C ARG A 338 65.63 7.59 -2.77
N ALA A 339 65.72 8.90 -2.49
CA ALA A 339 66.29 9.65 -1.35
C ALA A 339 66.02 11.17 -1.54
N ASN A 340 65.56 11.84 -0.47
CA ASN A 340 65.76 13.27 -0.12
C ASN A 340 65.07 14.45 -0.85
N HIS A 341 64.91 15.51 -0.06
CA HIS A 341 64.61 16.94 -0.32
C HIS A 341 63.17 17.28 -0.82
N GLU A 342 62.45 18.29 -0.29
CA GLU A 342 62.77 19.69 0.11
C GLU A 342 62.99 20.62 -1.11
N GLN A 343 62.54 21.88 -1.15
CA GLN A 343 61.94 22.78 -0.11
C GLN A 343 61.20 23.97 -0.79
N LEU A 344 60.40 24.72 0.00
CA LEU A 344 60.09 26.17 -0.13
C LEU A 344 59.24 26.75 -1.31
N SER A 345 58.53 27.83 -0.95
CA SER A 345 57.80 28.84 -1.75
C SER A 345 58.53 30.22 -1.59
N PRO A 346 58.05 31.46 -1.95
CA PRO A 346 56.70 31.92 -2.37
C PRO A 346 56.60 33.09 -3.42
N GLU A 347 55.37 33.64 -3.55
CA GLU A 347 54.97 35.04 -3.95
C GLU A 347 55.12 35.63 -5.39
N GLY A 348 54.12 36.45 -5.80
CA GLY A 348 54.14 37.31 -7.01
C GLY A 348 52.77 37.73 -7.60
N LEU A 349 52.33 38.99 -7.41
CA LEU A 349 51.07 39.64 -7.90
C LEU A 349 51.23 40.31 -9.31
N PRO A 350 50.25 41.05 -9.95
CA PRO A 350 48.90 41.52 -9.54
C PRO A 350 47.72 41.43 -10.58
N SER A 351 46.54 41.91 -10.12
CA SER A 351 45.16 42.02 -10.69
C SER A 351 44.89 42.91 -11.92
N LEU A 352 43.68 42.78 -12.55
CA LEU A 352 42.83 43.92 -13.05
C LEU A 352 41.38 43.55 -13.57
N THR A 353 40.38 43.61 -12.67
CA THR A 353 39.11 44.39 -12.71
C THR A 353 38.05 44.41 -13.89
N ILE A 354 36.99 43.58 -13.77
CA ILE A 354 35.50 43.81 -13.95
C ILE A 354 34.90 44.27 -15.36
N PRO A 355 33.57 44.58 -15.59
CA PRO A 355 32.64 43.75 -16.41
C PRO A 355 31.84 44.47 -17.55
N THR A 356 30.85 43.79 -18.17
CA THR A 356 29.43 44.27 -18.27
C THR A 356 28.42 43.19 -18.74
N ASN A 357 27.12 43.53 -18.84
CA ASN A 357 25.95 42.62 -18.87
C ASN A 357 25.33 42.35 -20.27
N SER A 358 24.36 41.41 -20.31
CA SER A 358 23.14 41.41 -21.17
C SER A 358 23.29 40.95 -22.64
N VAL A 359 22.26 40.51 -23.40
CA VAL A 359 20.89 39.97 -23.12
C VAL A 359 20.38 39.22 -24.38
N CYS A 360 19.54 38.18 -24.20
CA CYS A 360 18.59 37.51 -25.13
C CYS A 360 18.84 37.31 -26.65
N SER A 361 18.11 36.32 -27.20
CA SER A 361 17.55 36.25 -28.59
C SER A 361 18.53 36.07 -29.77
N THR A 362 18.21 35.38 -30.88
CA THR A 362 17.07 34.50 -31.27
C THR A 362 17.46 33.65 -32.50
N THR A 363 16.72 32.55 -32.74
CA THR A 363 16.39 31.91 -34.05
C THR A 363 17.36 31.99 -35.24
N ALA A 364 17.64 30.86 -35.90
CA ALA A 364 17.18 30.55 -37.26
C ALA A 364 17.89 29.32 -37.85
N ASP A 365 17.13 28.45 -38.51
CA ASP A 365 17.63 27.36 -39.35
C ASP A 365 18.27 27.88 -40.65
N GLN A 366 19.22 27.13 -41.24
CA GLN A 366 18.95 26.47 -42.53
C GLN A 366 20.03 25.45 -43.00
N ASP A 367 19.50 24.48 -43.73
CA ASP A 367 20.07 23.38 -44.55
C ASP A 367 20.93 23.89 -45.76
N PRO A 368 21.45 23.06 -46.71
CA PRO A 368 21.55 21.58 -46.75
C PRO A 368 22.85 20.97 -47.36
N THR A 369 23.00 19.65 -47.18
CA THR A 369 23.61 18.61 -48.08
C THR A 369 24.88 18.87 -48.94
N LEU A 370 25.85 17.92 -48.90
CA LEU A 370 26.06 16.90 -49.96
C LEU A 370 27.14 15.83 -49.59
N LEU A 371 27.23 14.76 -50.40
CA LEU A 371 28.05 13.53 -50.28
C LEU A 371 28.99 13.36 -51.52
N PRO A 372 29.81 12.29 -51.71
CA PRO A 372 30.26 11.15 -50.87
C PRO A 372 31.83 11.26 -50.71
N PRO A 373 32.78 10.27 -50.92
CA PRO A 373 32.76 8.81 -51.10
C PRO A 373 33.84 8.01 -50.27
N THR A 374 34.60 7.12 -50.93
CA THR A 374 35.37 5.94 -50.43
C THR A 374 36.57 5.65 -51.40
N PRO A 375 37.36 4.52 -51.44
CA PRO A 375 37.23 3.21 -50.75
C PRO A 375 38.49 2.34 -50.38
N THR A 376 38.24 1.33 -49.51
CA THR A 376 38.77 -0.07 -49.48
C THR A 376 40.27 -0.43 -49.46
N SER A 377 40.67 -1.26 -48.48
CA SER A 377 40.92 -2.73 -48.67
C SER A 377 41.33 -3.45 -47.35
N ASN A 378 41.51 -4.79 -47.27
CA ASN A 378 40.55 -5.90 -47.43
C ASN A 378 41.22 -7.24 -46.97
N LEU A 379 40.66 -8.05 -46.05
CA LEU A 379 41.09 -9.46 -45.82
C LEU A 379 40.02 -10.33 -45.09
N LYS A 380 40.30 -11.64 -44.92
CA LYS A 380 39.35 -12.79 -44.78
C LYS A 380 39.67 -13.64 -43.52
N LYS A 381 38.90 -14.65 -43.03
CA LYS A 381 37.44 -14.99 -42.91
C LYS A 381 37.30 -16.36 -42.17
N SER A 382 36.28 -16.50 -41.32
CA SER A 382 35.50 -17.74 -41.04
C SER A 382 34.22 -17.31 -40.27
N GLU A 383 32.97 -17.59 -40.71
CA GLU A 383 32.20 -18.86 -40.66
C GLU A 383 31.92 -19.34 -39.22
N THR A 384 30.67 -19.63 -38.79
CA THR A 384 29.54 -20.32 -39.48
C THR A 384 28.27 -19.47 -39.78
N ARG A 385 27.25 -20.03 -40.45
CA ARG A 385 26.13 -19.27 -41.06
C ARG A 385 24.72 -19.94 -40.98
N ARG A 386 23.72 -19.09 -40.69
CA ARG A 386 22.23 -19.22 -40.79
C ARG A 386 21.64 -20.26 -41.77
N ARG A 387 20.35 -20.62 -41.54
CA ARG A 387 19.31 -20.70 -42.61
C ARG A 387 17.89 -20.35 -42.14
N ARG A 388 17.07 -19.84 -43.08
CA ARG A 388 15.60 -19.77 -43.07
C ARG A 388 15.11 -20.72 -44.18
N ALA A 389 13.87 -21.21 -44.09
CA ALA A 389 13.10 -21.76 -45.21
C ALA A 389 11.59 -21.60 -44.95
N SER A 390 10.78 -21.77 -45.99
CA SER A 390 9.30 -21.71 -45.98
C SER A 390 8.73 -22.83 -46.85
N VAL A 391 7.40 -22.91 -46.93
CA VAL A 391 6.57 -23.74 -47.86
C VAL A 391 6.25 -25.18 -47.40
N ALA A 392 4.96 -25.44 -47.20
CA ALA A 392 4.25 -26.63 -47.66
C ALA A 392 2.75 -26.32 -47.79
N VAL A 393 2.09 -26.86 -48.81
CA VAL A 393 0.62 -26.87 -48.99
C VAL A 393 0.23 -28.29 -49.37
N TRP A 394 -0.79 -28.84 -48.73
CA TRP A 394 -1.45 -30.07 -49.17
C TRP A 394 -2.97 -29.92 -49.02
N SER A 395 -3.70 -30.37 -50.03
CA SER A 395 -5.15 -30.50 -50.07
C SER A 395 -5.48 -31.95 -50.36
N ASP A 396 -6.51 -32.51 -49.73
CA ASP A 396 -7.03 -33.84 -50.08
C ASP A 396 -8.47 -33.71 -50.62
N PRO A 397 -8.73 -34.03 -51.91
CA PRO A 397 -10.01 -33.78 -52.56
C PRO A 397 -10.90 -35.04 -52.65
N ASN A 398 -11.66 -35.36 -51.60
CA ASN A 398 -12.62 -36.50 -51.68
C ASN A 398 -13.89 -36.39 -50.81
N LEU A 399 -14.52 -35.21 -50.72
CA LEU A 399 -15.87 -35.07 -50.15
C LEU A 399 -16.74 -34.09 -50.96
N VAL A 400 -17.22 -34.56 -52.10
CA VAL A 400 -18.27 -33.94 -52.92
C VAL A 400 -19.56 -34.79 -52.80
N ALA A 401 -20.71 -34.16 -53.02
CA ALA A 401 -22.03 -34.78 -53.19
C ALA A 401 -22.75 -35.33 -51.94
N LEU A 402 -23.26 -34.41 -51.11
CA LEU A 402 -24.58 -34.52 -50.47
C LEU A 402 -25.03 -33.11 -50.07
N ALA A 403 -26.10 -32.50 -50.57
CA ALA A 403 -26.95 -32.63 -51.75
C ALA A 403 -27.82 -31.34 -51.71
N ASN A 404 -28.19 -30.79 -52.87
CA ASN A 404 -29.06 -29.61 -52.91
C ASN A 404 -30.41 -29.87 -52.22
N ARG A 405 -31.05 -28.80 -51.71
CA ARG A 405 -32.38 -28.35 -52.20
C ARG A 405 -32.78 -26.97 -51.65
N HIS A 406 -32.91 -26.02 -52.58
CA HIS A 406 -34.03 -25.06 -52.76
C HIS A 406 -34.29 -23.98 -51.67
N ILE A 407 -34.75 -22.75 -51.97
CA ILE A 407 -35.36 -22.14 -53.19
C ILE A 407 -34.70 -20.79 -53.55
N LYS A 408 -34.88 -20.36 -54.82
CA LYS A 408 -34.60 -19.05 -55.47
C LYS A 408 -35.79 -18.76 -56.43
N PRO A 409 -35.91 -17.61 -57.14
CA PRO A 409 -35.01 -16.45 -57.25
C PRO A 409 -35.67 -15.21 -56.59
N ASP A 410 -35.90 -13.97 -57.09
CA ASP A 410 -35.69 -13.19 -58.34
C ASP A 410 -35.48 -11.71 -57.91
N LYS A 411 -34.51 -10.94 -58.44
CA LYS A 411 -34.44 -10.16 -59.70
C LYS A 411 -35.33 -8.90 -59.77
N HIS A 412 -34.71 -7.73 -59.92
CA HIS A 412 -34.43 -7.04 -61.21
C HIS A 412 -33.34 -5.99 -60.93
N GLU A 413 -32.18 -6.08 -61.58
CA GLU A 413 -31.77 -5.34 -62.80
C GLU A 413 -31.60 -3.82 -62.58
N THR A 414 -30.40 -3.23 -62.58
CA THR A 414 -29.33 -3.08 -63.61
C THR A 414 -29.34 -1.64 -64.15
N GLN A 415 -28.28 -0.87 -63.88
CA GLN A 415 -27.45 -0.23 -64.93
C GLN A 415 -26.23 0.49 -64.33
N GLN A 416 -25.21 0.68 -65.17
CA GLN A 416 -23.95 1.36 -64.84
C GLN A 416 -23.87 2.70 -65.57
N THR A 417 -23.35 3.74 -64.93
CA THR A 417 -22.63 4.81 -65.64
C THR A 417 -21.50 5.36 -64.77
N LYS A 418 -20.43 5.85 -65.42
CA LYS A 418 -19.18 6.28 -64.78
C LYS A 418 -18.69 7.54 -65.47
N MET A 419 -18.74 8.69 -64.80
CA MET A 419 -18.19 9.96 -65.30
C MET A 419 -17.60 10.82 -64.16
N MET A 420 -16.83 11.82 -64.59
CA MET A 420 -16.14 12.84 -63.81
C MET A 420 -16.56 14.21 -64.40
N ILE A 421 -16.30 15.37 -63.80
CA ILE A 421 -15.32 15.71 -62.74
C ILE A 421 -15.83 16.87 -61.87
N GLU A 422 -15.09 17.18 -60.81
CA GLU A 422 -15.06 18.48 -60.09
C GLU A 422 -16.22 18.90 -59.16
N SER A 423 -15.88 19.94 -58.41
CA SER A 423 -16.58 20.52 -57.27
C SER A 423 -17.67 21.51 -57.65
N THR A 424 -18.73 21.57 -56.84
CA THR A 424 -19.12 22.76 -56.04
C THR A 424 -20.25 22.35 -55.09
N GLN A 425 -20.36 22.97 -53.90
CA GLN A 425 -21.49 22.73 -52.98
C GLN A 425 -22.77 23.41 -53.48
N PRO A 426 -23.92 22.72 -53.38
CA PRO A 426 -25.17 23.37 -52.98
C PRO A 426 -25.58 22.91 -51.57
N GLN A 427 -26.06 23.85 -50.76
CA GLN A 427 -26.58 23.54 -49.41
C GLN A 427 -27.87 22.70 -49.52
N LEU A 428 -27.79 21.41 -49.22
CA LEU A 428 -28.98 20.59 -48.97
C LEU A 428 -29.60 21.00 -47.64
N LYS A 429 -30.80 21.59 -47.71
CA LYS A 429 -31.61 21.92 -46.53
C LYS A 429 -31.84 20.66 -45.71
N ILE A 430 -31.47 20.70 -44.43
CA ILE A 430 -31.84 19.64 -43.48
C ILE A 430 -33.36 19.70 -43.33
N SER A 431 -34.05 18.74 -43.93
CA SER A 431 -35.48 18.53 -43.72
C SER A 431 -35.72 18.13 -42.27
N GLN A 432 -36.27 19.04 -41.46
CA GLN A 432 -36.62 18.74 -40.08
C GLN A 432 -37.55 17.51 -40.02
N PRO A 433 -37.32 16.56 -39.10
CA PRO A 433 -38.20 15.41 -38.94
C PRO A 433 -39.56 15.89 -38.39
N VAL A 434 -40.55 16.02 -39.27
CA VAL A 434 -41.89 16.51 -38.90
C VAL A 434 -42.54 15.52 -37.94
N ILE A 435 -42.52 15.85 -36.65
CA ILE A 435 -43.14 15.07 -35.57
C ILE A 435 -44.64 14.95 -35.85
N LYS A 436 -45.11 13.73 -36.15
CA LYS A 436 -46.54 13.42 -36.32
C LYS A 436 -47.03 12.60 -35.13
N GLY A 437 -47.87 13.23 -34.29
CA GLY A 437 -48.45 12.66 -33.07
C GLY A 437 -48.60 13.75 -32.00
N GLN A 438 -49.24 13.46 -30.87
CA GLN A 438 -49.45 14.46 -29.80
C GLN A 438 -48.15 15.05 -29.21
N LEU A 439 -47.01 14.38 -29.40
CA LEU A 439 -45.68 14.90 -29.08
C LEU A 439 -45.30 16.16 -29.89
N SER A 440 -45.99 16.47 -30.99
CA SER A 440 -45.77 17.71 -31.75
C SER A 440 -46.27 18.98 -31.03
N LEU A 441 -46.88 18.85 -29.84
CA LEU A 441 -47.22 19.96 -28.96
C LEU A 441 -45.98 20.58 -28.28
N PHE A 442 -44.85 19.88 -28.27
CA PHE A 442 -43.61 20.33 -27.66
C PHE A 442 -42.51 20.49 -28.70
N THR A 443 -41.71 21.55 -28.58
CA THR A 443 -40.50 21.72 -29.39
C THR A 443 -39.38 20.79 -28.93
N GLU A 444 -38.40 20.53 -29.80
CA GLU A 444 -37.24 19.69 -29.46
C GLU A 444 -36.46 20.20 -28.23
N ASP A 445 -36.42 21.52 -28.02
CA ASP A 445 -35.84 22.14 -26.82
C ASP A 445 -36.63 21.74 -25.56
N ILE A 446 -37.96 21.93 -25.55
CA ILE A 446 -38.81 21.56 -24.40
C ILE A 446 -38.72 20.05 -24.12
N LEU A 447 -38.76 19.21 -25.16
CA LEU A 447 -38.58 17.76 -25.01
C LEU A 447 -37.19 17.42 -24.45
N SER A 448 -36.11 18.10 -24.90
CA SER A 448 -34.77 17.85 -24.37
C SER A 448 -34.64 18.24 -22.89
N ARG A 449 -35.29 19.34 -22.47
CA ARG A 449 -35.37 19.75 -21.05
C ARG A 449 -36.16 18.73 -20.23
N ILE A 450 -37.30 18.25 -20.72
CA ILE A 450 -38.10 17.22 -20.04
C ILE A 450 -37.25 15.95 -19.83
N VAL A 451 -36.59 15.44 -20.87
CA VAL A 451 -35.80 14.21 -20.75
C VAL A 451 -34.55 14.40 -19.87
N ASN A 452 -33.92 15.58 -19.87
CA ASN A 452 -32.81 15.90 -18.97
C ASN A 452 -33.23 16.07 -17.49
N CYS A 453 -34.55 16.11 -17.19
CA CYS A 453 -35.09 16.05 -15.82
C CYS A 453 -35.51 14.63 -15.39
N LEU A 454 -35.37 13.62 -16.25
CA LEU A 454 -35.71 12.23 -15.94
C LEU A 454 -34.50 11.44 -15.44
N ASP A 455 -34.74 10.48 -14.55
CA ASP A 455 -33.73 9.47 -14.20
C ASP A 455 -33.50 8.50 -15.38
N PHE A 456 -32.35 7.84 -15.42
CA PHE A 456 -32.02 6.95 -16.54
C PHE A 456 -33.00 5.78 -16.71
N THR A 457 -33.65 5.31 -15.63
CA THR A 457 -34.72 4.30 -15.71
C THR A 457 -35.93 4.83 -16.47
N SER A 458 -36.39 6.05 -16.15
CA SER A 458 -37.49 6.73 -16.84
C SER A 458 -37.14 7.07 -18.30
N ILE A 459 -35.88 7.42 -18.59
CA ILE A 459 -35.40 7.61 -19.97
C ILE A 459 -35.49 6.30 -20.77
N LEU A 460 -35.05 5.18 -20.20
CA LEU A 460 -35.17 3.87 -20.84
C LEU A 460 -36.64 3.47 -21.06
N GLN A 461 -37.51 3.70 -20.06
CA GLN A 461 -38.95 3.48 -20.21
C GLN A 461 -39.57 4.35 -21.32
N LEU A 462 -39.24 5.64 -21.38
CA LEU A 462 -39.71 6.56 -22.42
C LEU A 462 -39.26 6.11 -23.82
N SER A 463 -38.07 5.50 -23.94
CA SER A 463 -37.59 4.90 -25.19
C SER A 463 -38.32 3.62 -25.62
N ILE A 464 -39.17 3.06 -24.75
CA ILE A 464 -40.04 1.90 -25.03
C ILE A 464 -41.46 2.37 -25.44
N VAL A 465 -41.94 3.51 -24.92
CA VAL A 465 -43.30 4.05 -25.20
C VAL A 465 -43.56 4.29 -26.69
N SER A 466 -42.58 4.81 -27.44
CA SER A 466 -42.70 5.05 -28.88
C SER A 466 -41.35 4.99 -29.57
N LYS A 467 -41.36 4.49 -30.82
CA LYS A 467 -40.21 4.58 -31.74
C LYS A 467 -39.73 6.03 -31.90
N GLN A 468 -40.65 7.00 -31.95
CA GLN A 468 -40.33 8.43 -32.08
C GLN A 468 -39.56 8.95 -30.85
N CYS A 469 -39.97 8.54 -29.64
CA CYS A 469 -39.25 8.88 -28.40
C CYS A 469 -37.85 8.28 -28.38
N ARG A 470 -37.69 7.03 -28.85
CA ARG A 470 -36.38 6.39 -28.97
C ARG A 470 -35.47 7.11 -29.98
N GLU A 471 -35.98 7.40 -31.18
CA GLU A 471 -35.22 8.11 -32.22
C GLU A 471 -34.82 9.52 -31.75
N PHE A 472 -35.71 10.25 -31.08
CA PHE A 472 -35.39 11.52 -30.43
C PHE A 472 -34.27 11.40 -29.39
N ILE A 473 -34.36 10.46 -28.45
CA ILE A 473 -33.34 10.25 -27.40
C ILE A 473 -31.99 9.80 -28.00
N GLN A 474 -32.02 9.02 -29.10
CA GLN A 474 -30.81 8.51 -29.75
C GLN A 474 -30.14 9.51 -30.71
N GLN A 475 -30.88 10.45 -31.29
CA GLN A 475 -30.37 11.42 -32.28
C GLN A 475 -30.10 12.81 -31.68
N ASN A 476 -30.84 13.23 -30.64
CA ASN A 476 -30.72 14.58 -30.09
C ASN A 476 -29.43 14.72 -29.24
N SER A 477 -28.51 15.57 -29.71
CA SER A 477 -27.23 15.86 -29.06
C SER A 477 -27.34 16.64 -27.75
N ASN A 478 -28.52 17.17 -27.39
CA ASN A 478 -28.77 17.88 -26.13
C ASN A 478 -29.23 16.98 -24.99
N VAL A 479 -29.46 15.69 -25.23
CA VAL A 479 -29.90 14.70 -24.24
C VAL A 479 -28.74 13.75 -23.90
N LEU A 480 -28.79 13.08 -22.72
CA LEU A 480 -27.79 12.09 -22.28
C LEU A 480 -26.36 12.62 -22.06
N LYS A 481 -26.17 13.94 -21.91
CA LYS A 481 -24.86 14.55 -21.58
C LYS A 481 -24.39 14.20 -20.16
N SER A 482 -25.31 14.07 -19.23
CA SER A 482 -25.07 13.52 -17.89
C SER A 482 -25.92 12.28 -17.70
N LEU A 483 -25.33 11.23 -17.11
CA LEU A 483 -25.98 9.94 -16.86
C LEU A 483 -25.69 9.48 -15.44
N ASP A 484 -26.75 9.18 -14.69
CA ASP A 484 -26.62 8.46 -13.43
C ASP A 484 -27.09 7.01 -13.61
N TRP A 485 -26.16 6.08 -13.40
CA TRP A 485 -26.36 4.64 -13.49
C TRP A 485 -26.29 3.95 -12.12
N SER A 486 -26.04 4.70 -11.03
CA SER A 486 -25.98 4.15 -9.66
C SER A 486 -27.32 3.56 -9.20
N SER A 487 -28.45 4.08 -9.70
CA SER A 487 -29.78 3.50 -9.50
C SER A 487 -29.92 2.09 -10.10
N MET A 488 -29.13 1.77 -11.13
CA MET A 488 -29.11 0.47 -11.81
C MET A 488 -27.93 -0.42 -11.41
N HIS A 489 -27.15 -0.06 -10.39
CA HIS A 489 -25.86 -0.67 -10.04
C HIS A 489 -25.86 -2.21 -9.86
N LYS A 490 -27.01 -2.82 -9.53
CA LYS A 490 -27.17 -4.30 -9.43
C LYS A 490 -27.38 -5.00 -10.77
N LYS A 491 -27.77 -4.26 -11.81
CA LYS A 491 -28.01 -4.77 -13.17
C LYS A 491 -26.78 -4.62 -14.05
N ILE A 492 -25.93 -3.63 -13.79
CA ILE A 492 -24.77 -3.32 -14.64
C ILE A 492 -23.70 -4.39 -14.45
N THR A 493 -23.47 -5.14 -15.53
CA THR A 493 -22.48 -6.21 -15.65
C THR A 493 -21.89 -6.14 -17.06
N ASP A 494 -20.68 -6.66 -17.24
CA ASP A 494 -19.95 -6.63 -18.52
C ASP A 494 -20.82 -7.05 -19.73
N SER A 495 -21.69 -8.05 -19.54
CA SER A 495 -22.61 -8.58 -20.54
C SER A 495 -23.75 -7.65 -21.01
N ASN A 496 -23.94 -6.47 -20.38
CA ASN A 496 -24.96 -5.50 -20.81
C ASN A 496 -24.44 -4.06 -21.01
N VAL A 497 -23.17 -3.79 -20.69
CA VAL A 497 -22.51 -2.52 -20.98
C VAL A 497 -22.64 -2.16 -22.46
N ASP A 498 -22.35 -3.10 -23.37
CA ASP A 498 -22.45 -2.93 -24.83
C ASP A 498 -23.80 -2.32 -25.26
N HIS A 499 -24.90 -2.84 -24.73
CA HIS A 499 -26.24 -2.35 -25.06
C HIS A 499 -26.51 -0.95 -24.50
N LEU A 500 -25.90 -0.60 -23.35
CA LEU A 500 -26.00 0.73 -22.76
C LEU A 500 -25.19 1.75 -23.58
N VAL A 501 -23.92 1.48 -23.92
CA VAL A 501 -23.13 2.41 -24.75
C VAL A 501 -23.64 2.52 -26.19
N GLN A 502 -24.23 1.46 -26.77
CA GLN A 502 -24.95 1.55 -28.05
C GLN A 502 -26.19 2.46 -27.97
N PHE A 503 -26.85 2.55 -26.81
CA PHE A 503 -27.99 3.45 -26.62
C PHE A 503 -27.55 4.91 -26.39
N THR A 504 -26.47 5.13 -25.62
CA THR A 504 -26.04 6.48 -25.22
C THR A 504 -25.12 7.15 -26.24
N GLY A 505 -24.26 6.39 -26.92
CA GLY A 505 -23.24 6.91 -27.83
C GLY A 505 -22.22 7.84 -27.14
N SER A 506 -21.31 8.41 -27.93
CA SER A 506 -20.15 9.20 -27.48
C SER A 506 -20.48 10.63 -26.99
N ARG A 507 -21.75 10.96 -26.70
CA ARG A 507 -22.21 12.29 -26.25
C ARG A 507 -22.20 12.49 -24.73
N VAL A 508 -21.90 11.43 -23.97
CA VAL A 508 -21.82 11.49 -22.50
C VAL A 508 -20.57 12.28 -22.08
N ARG A 509 -20.77 13.24 -21.18
CA ARG A 509 -19.73 14.05 -20.53
C ARG A 509 -19.60 13.77 -19.05
N SER A 510 -20.70 13.42 -18.39
CA SER A 510 -20.76 13.10 -16.97
C SER A 510 -21.40 11.73 -16.77
N LEU A 511 -20.73 10.84 -16.04
CA LEU A 511 -21.18 9.46 -15.83
C LEU A 511 -20.95 9.00 -14.37
N ASN A 512 -22.04 8.67 -13.67
CA ASN A 512 -21.99 8.08 -12.34
C ASN A 512 -22.22 6.56 -12.41
N LEU A 513 -21.14 5.78 -12.23
CA LEU A 513 -21.13 4.32 -12.11
C LEU A 513 -20.99 3.84 -10.65
N SER A 514 -21.18 4.72 -9.65
CA SER A 514 -20.97 4.36 -8.25
C SER A 514 -21.76 3.11 -7.85
N GLN A 515 -21.15 2.31 -6.99
CA GLN A 515 -21.67 1.03 -6.48
C GLN A 515 -21.91 -0.07 -7.53
N CYS A 516 -21.40 0.07 -8.77
CA CYS A 516 -21.43 -1.00 -9.80
C CYS A 516 -20.46 -2.14 -9.46
N PHE A 517 -20.78 -2.91 -8.40
CA PHE A 517 -19.93 -3.94 -7.81
C PHE A 517 -19.53 -5.08 -8.76
N TYR A 518 -20.26 -5.27 -9.86
CA TYR A 518 -20.10 -6.38 -10.80
C TYR A 518 -19.46 -6.01 -12.14
N LEU A 519 -19.09 -4.74 -12.33
CA LEU A 519 -18.36 -4.27 -13.52
C LEU A 519 -16.87 -4.60 -13.39
N THR A 520 -16.30 -5.34 -14.33
CA THR A 520 -14.88 -5.69 -14.34
C THR A 520 -14.07 -4.77 -15.27
N ASP A 521 -12.74 -4.94 -15.29
CA ASP A 521 -11.86 -4.20 -16.20
C ASP A 521 -12.20 -4.42 -17.68
N ASP A 522 -12.75 -5.59 -18.05
CA ASP A 522 -13.09 -5.92 -19.44
C ASP A 522 -14.44 -5.32 -19.87
N GLY A 523 -15.45 -5.29 -19.00
CA GLY A 523 -16.67 -4.52 -19.25
C GLY A 523 -16.43 -3.01 -19.23
N PHE A 524 -15.61 -2.53 -18.29
CA PHE A 524 -15.21 -1.12 -18.22
C PHE A 524 -14.40 -0.67 -19.45
N LYS A 525 -13.62 -1.57 -20.07
CA LYS A 525 -12.94 -1.30 -21.35
C LYS A 525 -13.92 -0.87 -22.43
N VAL A 526 -14.95 -1.67 -22.69
CA VAL A 526 -15.93 -1.38 -23.76
C VAL A 526 -16.69 -0.09 -23.46
N LEU A 527 -16.93 0.20 -22.18
CA LEU A 527 -17.53 1.46 -21.74
C LEU A 527 -16.66 2.67 -22.15
N VAL A 528 -15.38 2.71 -21.76
CA VAL A 528 -14.53 3.88 -22.04
C VAL A 528 -14.16 4.02 -23.52
N GLU A 529 -13.98 2.92 -24.25
CA GLU A 529 -13.70 2.95 -25.70
C GLU A 529 -14.85 3.57 -26.52
N ASN A 530 -16.09 3.56 -26.00
CA ASN A 530 -17.25 4.21 -26.63
C ASN A 530 -17.55 5.62 -26.11
N LEU A 531 -16.91 6.06 -25.01
CA LEU A 531 -17.20 7.31 -24.30
C LEU A 531 -15.96 8.23 -24.16
N PRO A 532 -15.32 8.66 -25.28
CA PRO A 532 -14.08 9.44 -25.25
C PRO A 532 -14.23 10.89 -24.73
N ASN A 533 -15.46 11.41 -24.71
CA ASN A 533 -15.77 12.80 -24.35
C ASN A 533 -16.17 12.98 -22.87
N VAL A 534 -15.86 12.01 -22.00
CA VAL A 534 -16.19 12.08 -20.57
C VAL A 534 -15.24 13.04 -19.85
N GLU A 535 -15.84 14.09 -19.28
CA GLU A 535 -15.23 15.14 -18.46
C GLU A 535 -15.29 14.77 -16.97
N VAL A 536 -16.35 14.06 -16.55
CA VAL A 536 -16.67 13.74 -15.15
C VAL A 536 -17.04 12.27 -15.00
N MET A 537 -16.36 11.54 -14.11
CA MET A 537 -16.62 10.12 -13.87
C MET A 537 -16.61 9.76 -12.38
N ASP A 538 -17.68 9.13 -11.90
CA ASP A 538 -17.75 8.54 -10.57
C ASP A 538 -17.71 7.01 -10.64
N LEU A 539 -16.67 6.41 -10.07
CA LEU A 539 -16.44 4.97 -9.97
C LEU A 539 -16.46 4.50 -8.51
N SER A 540 -17.02 5.29 -7.59
CA SER A 540 -16.89 5.02 -6.16
C SER A 540 -17.53 3.68 -5.76
N SER A 541 -16.80 2.90 -4.96
CA SER A 541 -17.12 1.53 -4.57
C SER A 541 -17.23 0.51 -5.72
N CYS A 542 -16.68 0.76 -6.91
CA CYS A 542 -16.53 -0.24 -7.97
C CYS A 542 -15.42 -1.26 -7.64
N TRP A 543 -15.68 -2.14 -6.67
CA TRP A 543 -14.67 -3.00 -6.03
C TRP A 543 -13.95 -4.01 -6.95
N LEU A 544 -14.47 -4.28 -8.15
CA LEU A 544 -13.83 -5.21 -9.08
C LEU A 544 -12.79 -4.56 -10.00
N LEU A 545 -12.88 -3.26 -10.27
CA LEU A 545 -11.94 -2.52 -11.13
C LEU A 545 -10.54 -2.47 -10.53
N THR A 546 -9.51 -2.52 -11.38
CA THR A 546 -8.08 -2.55 -10.99
C THR A 546 -7.28 -1.41 -11.62
N ASP A 547 -5.97 -1.40 -11.38
CA ASP A 547 -5.00 -0.52 -12.05
C ASP A 547 -5.03 -0.65 -13.59
N ARG A 548 -5.59 -1.73 -14.14
CA ARG A 548 -5.85 -1.90 -15.59
C ARG A 548 -6.95 -0.95 -16.08
N SER A 549 -8.05 -0.78 -15.33
CA SER A 549 -9.10 0.19 -15.67
C SER A 549 -8.61 1.63 -15.67
N LEU A 550 -7.72 2.00 -14.74
CA LEU A 550 -7.13 3.34 -14.74
C LEU A 550 -6.19 3.60 -15.93
N ALA A 551 -5.42 2.59 -16.34
CA ALA A 551 -4.62 2.67 -17.56
C ALA A 551 -5.49 2.85 -18.81
N LEU A 552 -6.60 2.10 -18.91
CA LEU A 552 -7.58 2.24 -19.99
C LEU A 552 -8.21 3.65 -19.99
N LEU A 553 -8.65 4.13 -18.82
CA LEU A 553 -9.25 5.45 -18.65
C LEU A 553 -8.31 6.58 -19.09
N GLY A 554 -7.03 6.52 -18.72
CA GLY A 554 -6.02 7.49 -19.14
C GLY A 554 -5.81 7.53 -20.66
N THR A 555 -5.89 6.38 -21.33
CA THR A 555 -5.78 6.31 -22.80
C THR A 555 -7.06 6.68 -23.56
N ALA A 556 -8.24 6.49 -22.96
CA ALA A 556 -9.53 6.58 -23.66
C ALA A 556 -10.28 7.90 -23.42
N CYS A 557 -10.16 8.52 -22.24
CA CYS A 557 -10.91 9.71 -21.84
C CYS A 557 -9.97 10.89 -21.52
N PRO A 558 -9.26 11.47 -22.50
CA PRO A 558 -8.29 12.55 -22.28
C PRO A 558 -8.92 13.89 -21.85
N GLN A 559 -10.25 14.04 -21.99
CA GLN A 559 -11.00 15.22 -21.53
C GLN A 559 -11.42 15.13 -20.05
N LEU A 560 -11.07 14.04 -19.35
CA LEU A 560 -11.46 13.81 -17.96
C LEU A 560 -10.79 14.84 -17.04
N THR A 561 -11.58 15.71 -16.42
CA THR A 561 -11.14 16.68 -15.41
C THR A 561 -11.55 16.27 -14.00
N ARG A 562 -12.59 15.44 -13.82
CA ARG A 562 -13.13 15.08 -12.50
C ARG A 562 -13.32 13.58 -12.31
N LEU A 563 -12.68 13.01 -11.30
CA LEU A 563 -12.66 11.57 -11.06
C LEU A 563 -12.86 11.20 -9.58
N ASN A 564 -13.86 10.36 -9.29
CA ASN A 564 -14.07 9.77 -7.97
C ASN A 564 -13.80 8.25 -7.97
N LEU A 565 -12.78 7.83 -7.23
CA LEU A 565 -12.34 6.45 -7.02
C LEU A 565 -12.56 5.98 -5.56
N SER A 566 -13.40 6.66 -4.79
CA SER A 566 -13.56 6.38 -3.35
C SER A 566 -13.92 4.92 -3.07
N ASN A 567 -13.26 4.28 -2.09
CA ASN A 567 -13.46 2.87 -1.71
C ASN A 567 -13.16 1.85 -2.85
N CYS A 568 -12.37 2.20 -3.86
CA CYS A 568 -11.90 1.28 -4.90
C CYS A 568 -10.70 0.42 -4.44
N ARG A 569 -10.98 -0.54 -3.57
CA ARG A 569 -10.03 -1.36 -2.77
C ARG A 569 -8.88 -2.04 -3.53
N LYS A 570 -9.00 -2.25 -4.84
CA LYS A 570 -7.96 -2.90 -5.65
C LYS A 570 -6.94 -1.91 -6.25
N ILE A 571 -7.30 -0.64 -6.42
CA ILE A 571 -6.45 0.40 -7.03
C ILE A 571 -5.22 0.68 -6.15
N SER A 572 -4.06 0.88 -6.76
CA SER A 572 -2.77 1.17 -6.12
C SER A 572 -2.07 2.39 -6.75
N ASP A 573 -0.92 2.79 -6.22
CA ASP A 573 -0.11 3.89 -6.77
C ASP A 573 0.25 3.65 -8.25
N ILE A 574 0.36 2.38 -8.67
CA ILE A 574 0.63 1.97 -10.06
C ILE A 574 -0.54 2.36 -10.98
N GLY A 575 -1.78 2.26 -10.50
CA GLY A 575 -2.97 2.67 -11.25
C GLY A 575 -3.05 4.18 -11.41
N ILE A 576 -2.78 4.95 -10.34
CA ILE A 576 -2.73 6.42 -10.41
C ILE A 576 -1.58 6.88 -11.32
N PHE A 577 -0.42 6.22 -11.27
CA PHE A 577 0.67 6.49 -12.22
C PHE A 577 0.23 6.24 -13.67
N LYS A 578 -0.38 5.09 -13.98
CA LYS A 578 -0.82 4.76 -15.35
C LYS A 578 -1.97 5.61 -15.87
N LEU A 579 -2.76 6.23 -15.00
CA LEU A 579 -3.77 7.23 -15.36
C LEU A 579 -3.13 8.53 -15.86
N LEU A 580 -1.93 8.86 -15.36
CA LEU A 580 -1.28 10.16 -15.52
C LEU A 580 0.03 10.11 -16.35
N ASP A 581 0.53 8.93 -16.70
CA ASP A 581 1.80 8.79 -17.41
C ASP A 581 1.70 9.20 -18.88
N ALA A 582 2.00 10.48 -19.12
CA ALA A 582 2.15 11.12 -20.43
C ALA A 582 3.11 10.41 -21.41
N LYS A 583 3.89 9.41 -20.98
CA LYS A 583 4.73 8.59 -21.88
C LYS A 583 3.99 7.39 -22.48
N ALA A 584 2.83 7.02 -21.94
CA ALA A 584 2.00 5.92 -22.44
C ALA A 584 0.98 6.37 -23.50
N SER A 585 0.61 7.65 -23.54
CA SER A 585 -0.39 8.20 -24.47
C SER A 585 -0.11 9.65 -24.85
N ASN A 586 -0.40 10.01 -26.12
CA ASN A 586 -0.22 11.38 -26.65
C ASN A 586 -1.14 12.44 -25.99
N ALA A 587 -2.08 12.02 -25.15
CA ALA A 587 -2.91 12.86 -24.30
C ALA A 587 -3.23 12.10 -23.00
N TYR A 588 -3.44 12.81 -21.91
CA TYR A 588 -3.79 12.25 -20.59
C TYR A 588 -4.74 13.19 -19.82
N PRO A 589 -5.55 12.68 -18.87
CA PRO A 589 -6.47 13.46 -18.05
C PRO A 589 -5.82 14.64 -17.32
N MET A 590 -6.35 15.85 -17.55
CA MET A 590 -5.97 17.08 -16.84
C MET A 590 -6.86 17.25 -15.61
N LEU A 591 -6.60 16.46 -14.57
CA LEU A 591 -7.47 16.39 -13.40
C LEU A 591 -7.51 17.71 -12.60
N GLU A 592 -8.72 18.24 -12.43
CA GLU A 592 -9.10 19.37 -11.58
C GLU A 592 -9.68 18.89 -10.24
N GLU A 593 -10.49 17.83 -10.24
CA GLU A 593 -11.03 17.21 -9.01
C GLU A 593 -10.67 15.72 -8.95
N LEU A 594 -10.02 15.30 -7.86
CA LEU A 594 -9.72 13.89 -7.60
C LEU A 594 -10.16 13.48 -6.20
N SER A 595 -10.98 12.44 -6.10
CA SER A 595 -11.23 11.73 -4.85
C SER A 595 -10.72 10.29 -4.92
N VAL A 596 -9.86 9.91 -3.98
CA VAL A 596 -9.35 8.54 -3.80
C VAL A 596 -9.56 8.06 -2.36
N SER A 597 -10.55 8.62 -1.67
CA SER A 597 -10.80 8.33 -0.26
C SER A 597 -10.98 6.82 0.01
N TYR A 598 -10.56 6.35 1.18
CA TYR A 598 -10.59 4.94 1.60
C TYR A 598 -9.75 3.96 0.73
N CYS A 599 -8.95 4.42 -0.24
CA CYS A 599 -8.09 3.57 -1.07
C CYS A 599 -6.80 3.17 -0.36
N LYS A 600 -6.92 2.26 0.62
CA LYS A 600 -5.86 1.79 1.55
C LYS A 600 -4.55 1.26 0.95
N LYS A 601 -4.42 1.13 -0.37
CA LYS A 601 -3.15 0.75 -1.02
C LYS A 601 -2.26 1.94 -1.34
N LEU A 602 -2.86 3.11 -1.64
CA LEU A 602 -2.15 4.34 -2.03
C LEU A 602 -1.25 4.86 -0.92
N SER A 603 -0.13 5.47 -1.29
CA SER A 603 0.94 5.90 -0.40
C SER A 603 1.61 7.19 -0.91
N ASP A 604 2.76 7.55 -0.33
CA ASP A 604 3.50 8.77 -0.69
C ASP A 604 3.98 8.82 -2.16
N THR A 605 4.02 7.69 -2.87
CA THR A 605 4.26 7.65 -4.31
C THR A 605 3.09 8.25 -5.11
N THR A 606 1.81 7.97 -4.76
CA THR A 606 0.67 8.72 -5.32
C THR A 606 0.82 10.23 -5.12
N MET A 607 1.22 10.70 -3.94
CA MET A 607 1.40 12.13 -3.69
C MET A 607 2.49 12.74 -4.58
N ARG A 608 3.58 12.01 -4.84
CA ARG A 608 4.64 12.38 -5.78
C ARG A 608 4.15 12.40 -7.24
N HIS A 609 3.28 11.48 -7.63
CA HIS A 609 2.68 11.48 -8.97
C HIS A 609 1.75 12.70 -9.16
N LEU A 610 0.90 13.02 -8.17
CA LEU A 610 0.05 14.23 -8.23
C LEU A 610 0.89 15.52 -8.32
N ALA A 611 2.00 15.61 -7.58
CA ALA A 611 2.97 16.70 -7.69
C ALA A 611 3.59 16.81 -9.10
N SER A 612 3.89 15.67 -9.73
CA SER A 612 4.57 15.60 -11.03
C SER A 612 3.65 15.90 -12.22
N TYR A 613 2.36 15.56 -12.14
CA TYR A 613 1.43 15.60 -13.28
C TYR A 613 0.23 16.53 -13.10
N CYS A 614 -0.22 16.81 -11.86
CA CYS A 614 -1.48 17.52 -11.60
C CYS A 614 -1.31 18.85 -10.84
N SER A 615 -0.07 19.24 -10.48
CA SER A 615 0.20 20.40 -9.63
C SER A 615 -0.39 21.73 -10.14
N ASN A 616 -0.44 21.92 -11.47
CA ASN A 616 -0.99 23.12 -12.09
C ASN A 616 -2.51 23.09 -12.35
N THR A 617 -3.16 21.91 -12.26
CA THR A 617 -4.58 21.72 -12.63
C THR A 617 -5.49 21.45 -11.43
N LEU A 618 -4.96 20.76 -10.40
CA LEU A 618 -5.76 20.21 -9.31
C LEU A 618 -6.31 21.31 -8.38
N GLN A 619 -7.64 21.40 -8.31
CA GLN A 619 -8.42 22.34 -7.51
C GLN A 619 -9.01 21.69 -6.24
N LEU A 620 -9.37 20.40 -6.31
CA LEU A 620 -9.89 19.62 -5.19
C LEU A 620 -9.18 18.27 -5.09
N LEU A 621 -8.68 17.94 -3.91
CA LEU A 621 -8.17 16.60 -3.59
C LEU A 621 -8.83 16.04 -2.32
N ASN A 622 -9.38 14.84 -2.42
CA ASN A 622 -9.85 14.07 -1.28
C ASN A 622 -9.06 12.76 -1.13
N ILE A 623 -8.23 12.69 -0.09
CA ILE A 623 -7.48 11.50 0.33
C ILE A 623 -7.89 11.00 1.72
N GLN A 624 -9.12 11.28 2.14
CA GLN A 624 -9.67 10.82 3.43
C GLN A 624 -9.41 9.32 3.64
N ARG A 625 -8.84 8.97 4.79
CA ARG A 625 -8.52 7.59 5.22
C ARG A 625 -7.50 6.85 4.32
N CYS A 626 -6.66 7.56 3.60
CA CYS A 626 -5.50 6.98 2.89
C CYS A 626 -4.32 6.79 3.86
N THR A 627 -4.48 5.88 4.85
CA THR A 627 -3.59 5.70 6.02
C THR A 627 -2.19 5.09 5.71
N ARG A 628 -1.66 5.27 4.50
CA ARG A 628 -0.24 5.03 4.15
C ARG A 628 0.41 6.26 3.51
N ILE A 629 -0.32 7.37 3.41
CA ILE A 629 0.24 8.68 3.10
C ILE A 629 0.74 9.27 4.43
N THR A 630 1.95 9.80 4.40
CA THR A 630 2.69 10.33 5.55
C THR A 630 3.20 11.75 5.24
N ASP A 631 3.95 12.35 6.17
CA ASP A 631 4.64 13.62 5.94
C ASP A 631 5.53 13.61 4.69
N LEU A 632 6.07 12.46 4.28
CA LEU A 632 6.91 12.31 3.09
C LEU A 632 6.15 12.54 1.78
N GLY A 633 4.83 12.29 1.75
CA GLY A 633 3.98 12.59 0.60
C GLY A 633 3.86 14.10 0.36
N PHE A 634 3.73 14.87 1.44
CA PHE A 634 3.69 16.33 1.38
C PHE A 634 5.09 16.95 1.20
N LEU A 635 6.15 16.29 1.67
CA LEU A 635 7.53 16.73 1.38
C LEU A 635 7.78 16.84 -0.13
N ALA A 636 7.25 15.91 -0.95
CA ALA A 636 7.34 16.00 -2.41
C ALA A 636 6.69 17.27 -2.99
N TRP A 637 5.62 17.77 -2.35
CA TRP A 637 4.91 18.98 -2.79
C TRP A 637 5.68 20.27 -2.49
N THR A 638 6.68 20.26 -1.59
CA THR A 638 7.49 21.45 -1.27
C THR A 638 8.30 21.96 -2.47
N SER A 639 8.60 21.09 -3.45
CA SER A 639 9.27 21.43 -4.71
C SER A 639 8.32 21.83 -5.85
N THR A 640 7.03 21.48 -5.76
CA THR A 640 6.03 21.70 -6.80
C THR A 640 4.81 22.40 -6.20
N ARG A 641 4.73 23.73 -6.33
CA ARG A 641 3.59 24.51 -5.84
C ARG A 641 2.28 24.04 -6.50
N PHE A 642 1.19 24.07 -5.73
CA PHE A 642 -0.17 23.79 -6.19
C PHE A 642 -0.97 25.11 -6.20
N PRO A 643 -0.85 25.96 -7.25
CA PRO A 643 -1.48 27.28 -7.26
C PRO A 643 -3.01 27.25 -7.36
N GLN A 644 -3.61 26.19 -7.90
CA GLN A 644 -5.07 26.09 -8.10
C GLN A 644 -5.81 25.37 -6.96
N LEU A 645 -5.10 24.68 -6.05
CA LEU A 645 -5.71 23.83 -5.04
C LEU A 645 -6.44 24.66 -3.99
N GLN A 646 -7.76 24.60 -4.00
CA GLN A 646 -8.66 25.35 -3.13
C GLN A 646 -9.32 24.47 -2.06
N GLU A 647 -9.49 23.17 -2.30
CA GLU A 647 -10.02 22.22 -1.30
C GLU A 647 -9.10 21.00 -1.12
N LEU A 648 -8.83 20.65 0.14
CA LEU A 648 -8.09 19.46 0.52
C LEU A 648 -8.74 18.74 1.71
N ASN A 649 -9.13 17.48 1.52
CA ASN A 649 -9.70 16.63 2.57
C ASN A 649 -8.71 15.51 2.96
N LEU A 650 -8.24 15.58 4.21
CA LEU A 650 -7.27 14.69 4.85
C LEU A 650 -7.87 13.96 6.07
N ASN A 651 -9.20 13.87 6.18
CA ASN A 651 -9.86 13.27 7.34
C ASN A 651 -9.41 11.81 7.57
N ASP A 652 -9.23 11.39 8.83
CA ASP A 652 -8.75 10.05 9.23
C ASP A 652 -7.39 9.65 8.60
N CYS A 653 -6.54 10.64 8.27
CA CYS A 653 -5.14 10.42 7.89
C CYS A 653 -4.22 10.50 9.12
N SER A 654 -4.40 9.55 10.03
CA SER A 654 -3.80 9.50 11.37
C SER A 654 -2.26 9.45 11.46
N PHE A 655 -1.56 9.26 10.34
CA PHE A 655 -0.09 9.28 10.24
C PHE A 655 0.51 10.62 9.77
N LEU A 656 -0.33 11.65 9.58
CA LEU A 656 0.13 13.01 9.27
C LEU A 656 0.45 13.76 10.58
N THR A 657 1.65 14.30 10.68
CA THR A 657 2.10 15.09 11.83
C THR A 657 2.06 16.59 11.53
N ASP A 658 2.37 17.37 12.56
CA ASP A 658 2.81 18.76 12.48
C ASP A 658 3.69 19.11 11.25
N GLN A 659 4.54 18.18 10.81
CA GLN A 659 5.47 18.38 9.70
C GLN A 659 4.81 18.29 8.32
N ALA A 660 3.82 17.41 8.11
CA ALA A 660 2.99 17.42 6.89
C ALA A 660 2.32 18.78 6.69
N ILE A 661 1.81 19.38 7.78
CA ILE A 661 1.14 20.68 7.74
C ILE A 661 2.12 21.79 7.33
N ALA A 662 3.36 21.77 7.83
CA ALA A 662 4.39 22.72 7.42
C ALA A 662 4.74 22.60 5.91
N TYR A 663 4.84 21.37 5.39
CA TYR A 663 5.08 21.13 3.97
C TYR A 663 3.88 21.55 3.10
N LEU A 664 2.66 21.20 3.52
CA LEU A 664 1.40 21.57 2.86
C LEU A 664 1.29 23.09 2.68
N ILE A 665 1.47 23.86 3.76
CA ILE A 665 1.40 25.33 3.74
C ILE A 665 2.39 25.93 2.73
N SER A 666 3.60 25.36 2.64
CA SER A 666 4.58 25.81 1.66
C SER A 666 4.16 25.54 0.20
N ALA A 667 3.32 24.52 -0.03
CA ALA A 667 2.90 24.08 -1.35
C ALA A 667 1.60 24.73 -1.84
N THR A 668 0.63 25.01 -0.96
CA THR A 668 -0.76 25.36 -1.29
C THR A 668 -1.16 26.78 -0.82
N PRO A 669 -0.68 27.86 -1.46
CA PRO A 669 -0.87 29.23 -0.99
C PRO A 669 -2.32 29.75 -1.07
N ASN A 670 -3.14 29.17 -1.95
CA ASN A 670 -4.53 29.59 -2.23
C ASN A 670 -5.58 28.63 -1.62
N LEU A 671 -5.20 27.82 -0.64
CA LEU A 671 -6.08 26.83 -0.03
C LEU A 671 -7.19 27.50 0.80
N LYS A 672 -8.45 27.23 0.44
CA LYS A 672 -9.65 27.83 1.05
C LYS A 672 -10.39 26.90 2.00
N ARG A 673 -10.40 25.59 1.72
CA ARG A 673 -11.08 24.58 2.51
C ARG A 673 -10.11 23.47 2.89
N LEU A 674 -9.91 23.25 4.18
CA LEU A 674 -9.07 22.17 4.70
C LEU A 674 -9.84 21.36 5.74
N SER A 675 -9.82 20.03 5.57
CA SER A 675 -10.41 19.09 6.51
C SER A 675 -9.33 18.14 7.05
N LEU A 676 -9.18 18.12 8.37
CA LEU A 676 -8.18 17.37 9.17
C LEU A 676 -8.84 16.53 10.27
N SER A 677 -10.15 16.27 10.16
CA SER A 677 -10.94 15.55 11.16
C SER A 677 -10.29 14.19 11.52
N PHE A 678 -10.16 13.88 12.81
CA PHE A 678 -9.46 12.69 13.32
C PHE A 678 -7.95 12.57 13.01
N CYS A 679 -7.26 13.64 12.63
CA CYS A 679 -5.79 13.66 12.53
C CYS A 679 -5.14 13.79 13.94
N CYS A 680 -5.22 12.70 14.72
CA CYS A 680 -4.85 12.68 16.14
C CYS A 680 -3.36 12.92 16.45
N ALA A 681 -2.47 12.89 15.45
CA ALA A 681 -1.02 13.13 15.60
C ALA A 681 -0.61 14.61 15.46
N LEU A 682 -1.58 15.53 15.30
CA LEU A 682 -1.36 16.97 15.22
C LEU A 682 -1.35 17.63 16.62
N SER A 683 -0.53 18.67 16.79
CA SER A 683 -0.42 19.51 17.99
C SER A 683 -0.88 20.95 17.74
N ASP A 684 -0.93 21.78 18.79
CA ASP A 684 -1.27 23.21 18.69
C ASP A 684 -0.48 23.92 17.59
N SER A 685 0.81 23.59 17.44
CA SER A 685 1.68 24.26 16.48
C SER A 685 1.37 23.91 15.02
N ALA A 686 0.61 22.84 14.75
CA ALA A 686 0.02 22.61 13.43
C ALA A 686 -1.01 23.71 13.11
N ILE A 687 -1.90 24.03 14.07
CA ILE A 687 -2.94 25.06 13.92
C ILE A 687 -2.33 26.46 13.88
N GLU A 688 -1.31 26.73 14.71
CA GLU A 688 -0.54 27.99 14.66
C GLU A 688 0.13 28.20 13.30
N ARG A 689 0.64 27.13 12.66
CA ARG A 689 1.16 27.23 11.29
C ARG A 689 0.03 27.42 10.27
N LEU A 690 -1.10 26.73 10.39
CA LEU A 690 -2.27 26.95 9.50
C LEU A 690 -2.77 28.40 9.53
N ALA A 691 -2.60 29.11 10.65
CA ALA A 691 -2.91 30.54 10.76
C ALA A 691 -2.19 31.42 9.71
N THR A 692 -1.12 30.95 9.07
CA THR A 692 -0.44 31.67 7.97
C THR A 692 -1.20 31.68 6.64
N LEU A 693 -2.13 30.73 6.40
CA LEU A 693 -2.88 30.60 5.14
C LEU A 693 -3.97 31.68 5.00
N LYS A 694 -3.61 32.84 4.44
CA LYS A 694 -4.50 34.02 4.39
C LYS A 694 -5.78 33.89 3.54
N GLN A 695 -5.96 32.79 2.80
CA GLN A 695 -7.20 32.50 2.05
C GLN A 695 -8.06 31.40 2.70
N LEU A 696 -7.71 30.88 3.88
CA LEU A 696 -8.43 29.78 4.51
C LEU A 696 -9.81 30.24 5.05
N GLU A 697 -10.86 29.89 4.32
CA GLU A 697 -12.27 30.22 4.62
C GLU A 697 -12.94 29.16 5.52
N TYR A 698 -12.57 27.89 5.38
CA TYR A 698 -13.13 26.75 6.09
C TYR A 698 -12.04 25.85 6.67
N LEU A 699 -12.14 25.54 7.96
CA LEU A 699 -11.31 24.55 8.65
C LEU A 699 -12.16 23.56 9.46
N ASP A 700 -11.99 22.25 9.21
CA ASP A 700 -12.47 21.18 10.09
C ASP A 700 -11.28 20.49 10.76
N VAL A 701 -11.26 20.52 12.09
CA VAL A 701 -10.28 19.84 12.96
C VAL A 701 -10.99 19.04 14.05
N SER A 702 -12.19 18.52 13.75
CA SER A 702 -12.97 17.73 14.69
C SER A 702 -12.18 16.55 15.26
N PHE A 703 -12.35 16.28 16.54
CA PHE A 703 -11.71 15.19 17.29
C PHE A 703 -10.16 15.22 17.28
N CYS A 704 -9.54 16.31 16.83
CA CYS A 704 -8.09 16.52 16.91
C CYS A 704 -7.69 16.97 18.32
N GLY A 705 -7.95 16.11 19.31
CA GLY A 705 -7.90 16.46 20.73
C GLY A 705 -6.56 16.97 21.26
N ALA A 706 -5.44 16.65 20.59
CA ALA A 706 -4.11 17.20 20.88
C ALA A 706 -3.81 18.51 20.14
N ALA A 707 -4.50 18.82 19.04
CA ALA A 707 -4.20 19.94 18.15
C ALA A 707 -4.93 21.25 18.49
N VAL A 708 -6.09 21.14 19.16
CA VAL A 708 -7.02 22.27 19.30
C VAL A 708 -7.18 22.63 20.77
N SER A 709 -6.68 23.81 21.15
CA SER A 709 -6.79 24.39 22.49
C SER A 709 -7.21 25.86 22.44
N ASP A 710 -7.52 26.45 23.60
CA ASP A 710 -7.89 27.86 23.70
C ASP A 710 -6.85 28.81 23.06
N VAL A 711 -5.55 28.48 23.18
CA VAL A 711 -4.45 29.27 22.61
C VAL A 711 -4.40 29.14 21.09
N SER A 712 -4.41 27.92 20.56
CA SER A 712 -4.29 27.70 19.11
C SER A 712 -5.52 28.20 18.33
N VAL A 713 -6.72 28.10 18.91
CA VAL A 713 -7.93 28.72 18.33
C VAL A 713 -7.87 30.24 18.38
N ARG A 714 -7.38 30.86 19.47
CA ARG A 714 -7.21 32.32 19.55
C ARG A 714 -6.18 32.83 18.53
N THR A 715 -5.05 32.12 18.35
CA THR A 715 -4.04 32.45 17.33
C THR A 715 -4.58 32.35 15.90
N LEU A 716 -5.39 31.31 15.62
CA LEU A 716 -6.05 31.14 14.32
C LEU A 716 -6.99 32.31 14.00
N LEU A 717 -7.88 32.67 14.94
CA LEU A 717 -8.85 33.77 14.80
C LEU A 717 -8.17 35.14 14.66
N ALA A 718 -7.08 35.38 15.38
CA ALA A 718 -6.34 36.65 15.30
C ALA A 718 -5.63 36.86 13.95
N SER A 719 -5.42 35.80 13.17
CA SER A 719 -4.64 35.84 11.92
C SER A 719 -5.50 35.89 10.64
N GLN A 720 -6.76 35.48 10.70
CA GLN A 720 -7.58 35.17 9.51
C GLN A 720 -9.05 35.62 9.63
N SER A 721 -9.61 36.09 8.51
CA SER A 721 -11.05 36.26 8.33
C SER A 721 -11.72 34.92 7.98
N MET A 722 -11.60 33.93 8.87
CA MET A 722 -12.19 32.60 8.67
C MET A 722 -13.73 32.69 8.64
N GLY A 723 -14.37 31.98 7.71
CA GLY A 723 -15.83 31.94 7.56
C GLY A 723 -16.49 30.78 8.28
N SER A 724 -15.81 29.64 8.41
CA SER A 724 -16.33 28.42 9.02
C SER A 724 -15.27 27.67 9.82
N LEU A 725 -15.57 27.37 11.09
CA LEU A 725 -14.70 26.61 11.97
C LEU A 725 -15.45 25.44 12.61
N ASN A 726 -14.97 24.21 12.38
CA ASN A 726 -15.46 23.01 13.06
C ASN A 726 -14.38 22.45 14.00
N ILE A 727 -14.64 22.57 15.30
CA ILE A 727 -13.79 22.06 16.40
C ILE A 727 -14.53 21.01 17.25
N ARG A 728 -15.54 20.34 16.68
CA ARG A 728 -16.35 19.31 17.34
C ARG A 728 -15.49 18.28 18.08
N GLY A 729 -15.87 17.95 19.32
CA GLY A 729 -15.22 16.91 20.11
C GLY A 729 -13.78 17.21 20.54
N CYS A 730 -13.32 18.46 20.42
CA CYS A 730 -12.02 18.85 20.94
C CYS A 730 -12.07 18.97 22.47
N VAL A 731 -11.13 18.32 23.17
CA VAL A 731 -11.17 18.16 24.63
C VAL A 731 -10.35 19.20 25.41
N ARG A 732 -9.50 19.99 24.72
CA ARG A 732 -8.64 21.03 25.30
C ARG A 732 -9.16 22.46 25.07
N VAL A 733 -10.38 22.63 24.55
CA VAL A 733 -11.05 23.93 24.42
C VAL A 733 -12.04 24.15 25.57
N THR A 734 -12.07 25.37 26.09
CA THR A 734 -12.90 25.79 27.22
C THR A 734 -13.79 26.96 26.85
N ASP A 735 -14.51 27.51 27.83
CA ASP A 735 -15.22 28.79 27.70
C ASP A 735 -14.30 29.92 27.18
N THR A 736 -12.98 29.83 27.38
CA THR A 736 -11.98 30.78 26.85
C THR A 736 -11.94 30.81 25.32
N THR A 737 -12.09 29.67 24.64
CA THR A 737 -12.33 29.61 23.18
C THR A 737 -13.60 30.38 22.81
N VAL A 738 -14.70 30.19 23.53
CA VAL A 738 -15.97 30.88 23.24
C VAL A 738 -15.84 32.39 23.38
N TYR A 739 -15.22 32.88 24.46
CA TYR A 739 -14.97 34.32 24.62
C TYR A 739 -14.02 34.87 23.54
N SER A 740 -13.00 34.12 23.12
CA SER A 740 -12.11 34.50 22.02
C SER A 740 -12.83 34.58 20.67
N ILE A 741 -13.82 33.70 20.42
CA ILE A 741 -14.68 33.77 19.23
C ILE A 741 -15.61 34.99 19.28
N LEU A 742 -16.16 35.33 20.46
CA LEU A 742 -17.00 36.52 20.63
C LEU A 742 -16.20 37.83 20.44
N GLU A 743 -14.95 37.87 20.88
CA GLU A 743 -14.03 39.01 20.80
C GLU A 743 -13.46 39.22 19.39
N LEU A 744 -12.91 38.17 18.77
CA LEU A 744 -12.12 38.25 17.54
C LEU A 744 -12.87 37.72 16.29
N GLY A 745 -13.93 36.94 16.48
CA GLY A 745 -14.56 36.15 15.41
C GLY A 745 -15.38 36.95 14.40
N GLN A 746 -15.21 36.59 13.13
CA GLN A 746 -16.10 36.92 12.01
C GLN A 746 -16.71 35.65 11.37
N LEU A 747 -16.73 34.55 12.11
CA LEU A 747 -17.29 33.27 11.69
C LEU A 747 -18.77 33.41 11.32
N ARG A 748 -19.17 32.78 10.22
CA ARG A 748 -20.57 32.55 9.83
C ARG A 748 -21.05 31.19 10.31
N MET A 749 -20.18 30.18 10.29
CA MET A 749 -20.50 28.82 10.73
C MET A 749 -19.54 28.39 11.84
N LEU A 750 -20.08 27.83 12.92
CA LEU A 750 -19.30 27.33 14.05
C LEU A 750 -19.88 26.01 14.56
N ASN A 751 -19.01 25.02 14.75
CA ASN A 751 -19.37 23.76 15.41
C ASN A 751 -18.46 23.50 16.63
N ILE A 752 -19.08 23.56 17.81
CA ILE A 752 -18.50 23.29 19.13
C ILE A 752 -19.20 22.10 19.84
N SER A 753 -19.95 21.30 19.09
CA SER A 753 -20.65 20.14 19.64
C SER A 753 -19.67 19.11 20.22
N GLN A 754 -20.12 18.40 21.26
CA GLN A 754 -19.34 17.38 21.96
C GLN A 754 -18.01 17.84 22.60
N CYS A 755 -17.69 19.14 22.62
CA CYS A 755 -16.57 19.67 23.38
C CYS A 755 -16.92 19.70 24.89
N PRO A 756 -16.25 18.92 25.76
CA PRO A 756 -16.65 18.75 27.16
C PRO A 756 -16.22 19.92 28.07
N GLY A 757 -15.20 20.70 27.68
CA GLY A 757 -14.70 21.83 28.45
C GLY A 757 -15.53 23.12 28.33
N ILE A 758 -16.58 23.12 27.48
CA ILE A 758 -17.40 24.32 27.22
C ILE A 758 -18.75 24.19 27.94
N SER A 759 -19.01 25.11 28.86
CA SER A 759 -20.19 25.15 29.74
C SER A 759 -21.49 25.48 28.99
N SER A 760 -22.63 25.16 29.62
CA SER A 760 -23.96 25.61 29.16
C SER A 760 -24.03 27.12 28.97
N ASN A 761 -23.38 27.87 29.88
CA ASN A 761 -23.49 29.32 29.95
C ASN A 761 -22.70 29.97 28.80
N ALA A 762 -21.52 29.45 28.47
CA ALA A 762 -20.78 29.85 27.28
C ALA A 762 -21.52 29.46 25.99
N LYS A 763 -22.12 28.26 25.96
CA LYS A 763 -22.98 27.77 24.86
C LYS A 763 -24.27 28.59 24.67
N GLU A 764 -24.70 29.36 25.66
CA GLU A 764 -25.78 30.35 25.55
C GLU A 764 -25.26 31.73 25.15
N ALA A 765 -24.14 32.19 25.73
CA ALA A 765 -23.50 33.44 25.36
C ALA A 765 -23.17 33.53 23.86
N ILE A 766 -22.74 32.42 23.24
CA ILE A 766 -22.43 32.36 21.81
C ILE A 766 -23.66 32.24 20.89
N LYS A 767 -24.88 32.15 21.43
CA LYS A 767 -26.14 32.27 20.67
C LYS A 767 -26.64 33.73 20.56
N ALA A 768 -26.15 34.63 21.41
CA ALA A 768 -26.51 36.05 21.40
C ALA A 768 -25.99 36.88 20.19
N PRO A 769 -24.80 36.64 19.60
CA PRO A 769 -24.30 37.47 18.50
C PRO A 769 -24.96 37.13 17.15
N ALA A 770 -25.66 38.11 16.57
CA ALA A 770 -26.29 38.01 15.24
C ALA A 770 -25.31 37.93 14.03
N LYS A 771 -24.06 37.49 14.26
CA LYS A 771 -23.03 37.26 13.23
C LYS A 771 -23.00 35.81 12.74
N LEU A 772 -23.29 34.85 13.62
CA LEU A 772 -23.33 33.42 13.28
C LEU A 772 -24.63 33.10 12.52
N GLN A 773 -24.48 32.50 11.35
CA GLN A 773 -25.57 32.00 10.51
C GLN A 773 -25.89 30.54 10.82
N GLU A 774 -24.88 29.74 11.18
CA GLU A 774 -25.03 28.35 11.62
C GLU A 774 -24.18 28.08 12.87
N LEU A 775 -24.78 27.47 13.89
CA LEU A 775 -24.16 27.21 15.19
C LEU A 775 -24.59 25.83 15.71
N ILE A 776 -23.62 24.92 15.80
CA ILE A 776 -23.80 23.52 16.24
C ILE A 776 -23.08 23.32 17.59
N VAL A 777 -23.79 22.80 18.60
CA VAL A 777 -23.47 22.96 20.04
C VAL A 777 -23.64 21.68 20.84
#